data_AF-A0A1S3L7A4-F1
#
_entry.id   AF-A0A1S3L7A4-F1
#
_cell.length_a   1.000
_cell.length_b   1.000
_cell.length_c   1.000
_cell.angle_alpha   90.00
_cell.angle_beta   90.00
_cell.angle_gamma   90.00
#
_symmetry.space_group_name_H-M   'P 1'
#
loop_
_entity.id
_entity.type
_entity.pdbx_description
1 polymer ?
#
loop_
_entity_poly.entity_id
_entity_poly.type
_entity_poly.pdbx_seq_one_letter_code
_entity_poly.pdbx_strand_id
1 'polypeptide(L)'
;MDKIFNLLAQNRLEAYYNQFLTLGVQDERDFIDGVNAEDLDKMNFSHVEKNRFEKMKDLIQRLRAPQQAMPVQKSMESFHLRYTYPHCPEPRDIRDMDPAQNTVEDLMLRICHQEAIGNSKAVCLYTIEGMPLTDDPFFNTWSLKDRHIENGSELYAIFTPKENLKQAPIMPRQEMTDISGEENVRCHVMLKGDYEVKVDLTSDTIRVLRRKLSNESGIPAHVLLYKGEHGGTLQDRGINEETTVPFSLSSFPDENQNSMEFFLNDVVPSVQQTQKGLSAFLSSLYTVKEKHSGEGFKKVNAYIRKLSGCNPLAQSLYQLLGRNESGSRTQKIAIVEGLYTLFRELLPSLNKKRGEKIIEDLDVFENAPVCWAYLISKAEKESSQHEVFAPICLTSQPGVRFCDPVHVPGLPDVFEREYVLQKIKDGERIPNCSAEILTETSMWRATDVEKILLSLPPSIKTFPVWVSYGLVTGQNFQIQLDETFAKMTEELKAYPHLTATPPLLLKDVGLDGPRLVLLKEDNMGVYIEKAKGSPQDFIAFDFLAGKHENVNVDELAHEMRDTRSDQTFMTTRTPKEAILVLVDSSSSMKETCYDSDDKMTRLDAVKQLFDNFTTRSMAYDFHHVIGLVKFDSSVKTLHTFTETLETFKEHIHNLKANGRTALYDALNHGISELEKVGQQFPDCRLRIICLTDGNDVMSKTKPDDVTTKLIRFNIIVDAIIVGKVDNHMLHGISNATGGCCFKPETGTAGLKLFEMETVLSLEMRKPKEKMNPSSITSKSVLTTLFAKNGYDEQPEVSLPSELNSKVTVTENSLKKNIKESKSSRFLEKDKRILEELKSLHCDPHPFCTVLPLESDFTFWKILMQGPPDTPYENGAFELYCQFGAEYPVKPPLVRFVTPVYHCNVNSVGRICHNIFDRNYSAHITMREILDAVYGLLIAPEPEDPLDSILAEEFLTSREKYEQEAKKNTEETAGNSVDDMEQKLVGEELTKKFTPSHLICPLTKKMFIDPVKNQDGTVYERKAIEKHLQMQRTDPKTNKLLRRTDLKSDTTMKKMAMEHRKKEYLETSV
;
A
#
# COMPACT_ATOMS: atom_id res chain seq x y z
N MET A 1 -7.60 -44.07 -40.94
CA MET A 1 -6.54 -43.67 -41.89
C MET A 1 -5.69 -42.51 -41.36
N ASP A 2 -6.28 -41.48 -40.72
CA ASP A 2 -5.51 -40.36 -40.14
C ASP A 2 -4.54 -40.76 -39.01
N LYS A 3 -4.83 -41.82 -38.23
CA LYS A 3 -3.97 -42.27 -37.11
C LYS A 3 -2.58 -42.75 -37.53
N ILE A 4 -2.48 -43.58 -38.58
CA ILE A 4 -1.19 -44.07 -39.10
C ILE A 4 -0.36 -42.93 -39.66
N PHE A 5 -1.00 -42.03 -40.43
CA PHE A 5 -0.31 -40.87 -41.00
C PHE A 5 0.24 -39.97 -39.89
N ASN A 6 -0.57 -39.68 -38.88
CA ASN A 6 -0.16 -38.88 -37.72
C ASN A 6 0.97 -39.53 -36.92
N LEU A 7 0.93 -40.85 -36.71
CA LEU A 7 1.98 -41.59 -36.01
C LEU A 7 3.32 -41.56 -36.75
N LEU A 8 3.30 -41.73 -38.07
CA LEU A 8 4.49 -41.60 -38.91
C LEU A 8 5.01 -40.15 -38.92
N ALA A 9 4.12 -39.16 -39.03
CA ALA A 9 4.49 -37.74 -39.00
C ALA A 9 5.14 -37.32 -37.67
N GLN A 10 4.64 -37.83 -36.53
CA GLN A 10 5.25 -37.60 -35.21
C GLN A 10 6.69 -38.11 -35.12
N ASN A 11 7.03 -39.12 -35.91
CA ASN A 11 8.36 -39.73 -35.97
C ASN A 11 9.18 -39.29 -37.20
N ARG A 12 8.69 -38.33 -37.99
CA ARG A 12 9.31 -37.82 -39.23
C ARG A 12 9.50 -38.91 -40.30
N LEU A 13 8.50 -39.76 -40.46
CA LEU A 13 8.44 -40.88 -41.41
C LEU A 13 7.21 -40.80 -42.34
N GLU A 14 6.52 -39.66 -42.37
CA GLU A 14 5.29 -39.42 -43.16
C GLU A 14 5.50 -39.60 -44.67
N ALA A 15 6.71 -39.35 -45.16
CA ALA A 15 7.08 -39.56 -46.56
C ALA A 15 6.89 -41.02 -47.02
N TYR A 16 6.92 -41.97 -46.09
CA TYR A 16 6.78 -43.41 -46.35
C TYR A 16 5.35 -43.92 -46.17
N TYR A 17 4.37 -43.05 -45.85
CA TYR A 17 2.99 -43.44 -45.55
C TYR A 17 2.36 -44.32 -46.64
N ASN A 18 2.44 -43.90 -47.91
CA ASN A 18 1.87 -44.66 -49.02
C ASN A 18 2.58 -46.01 -49.23
N GLN A 19 3.86 -46.10 -48.89
CA GLN A 19 4.63 -47.34 -49.00
C GLN A 19 4.21 -48.33 -47.91
N PHE A 20 3.97 -47.85 -46.68
CA PHE A 20 3.42 -48.69 -45.60
C PHE A 20 2.00 -49.17 -45.88
N LEU A 21 1.13 -48.33 -46.47
CA LEU A 21 -0.20 -48.78 -46.91
C LEU A 21 -0.10 -49.88 -47.98
N THR A 22 0.89 -49.79 -48.88
CA THR A 22 1.13 -50.80 -49.92
C THR A 22 1.65 -52.12 -49.33
N LEU A 23 2.34 -52.09 -48.19
CA LEU A 23 2.70 -53.28 -47.41
C LEU A 23 1.54 -53.88 -46.60
N GLY A 24 0.35 -53.28 -46.65
CA GLY A 24 -0.83 -53.80 -45.94
C GLY A 24 -0.95 -53.31 -44.49
N VAL A 25 -0.20 -52.28 -44.08
CA VAL A 25 -0.36 -51.65 -42.76
C VAL A 25 -1.69 -50.91 -42.72
N GLN A 26 -2.65 -51.43 -41.95
CA GLN A 26 -3.99 -50.85 -41.76
C GLN A 26 -4.21 -50.31 -40.35
N ASP A 27 -3.47 -50.81 -39.36
CA ASP A 27 -3.42 -50.26 -38.01
C ASP A 27 -1.98 -50.23 -37.42
N GLU A 28 -1.84 -49.71 -36.19
CA GLU A 28 -0.53 -49.57 -35.54
C GLU A 28 0.14 -50.91 -35.19
N ARG A 29 -0.64 -52.01 -35.09
CA ARG A 29 -0.16 -53.37 -34.81
C ARG A 29 0.66 -53.90 -35.99
N ASP A 30 0.25 -53.55 -37.20
CA ASP A 30 0.91 -54.01 -38.42
C ASP A 30 2.36 -53.50 -38.54
N PHE A 31 2.74 -52.42 -37.84
CA PHE A 31 4.14 -51.98 -37.75
C PHE A 31 5.02 -52.90 -36.90
N ILE A 32 4.45 -53.55 -35.88
CA ILE A 32 5.19 -54.48 -35.03
C ILE A 32 5.28 -55.85 -35.69
N ASP A 33 4.15 -56.35 -36.17
CA ASP A 33 3.99 -57.74 -36.61
C ASP A 33 4.20 -57.93 -38.12
N GLY A 34 3.93 -56.90 -38.93
CA GLY A 34 3.91 -56.95 -40.39
C GLY A 34 5.08 -56.26 -41.10
N VAL A 35 5.91 -55.49 -40.40
CA VAL A 35 7.07 -54.79 -40.98
C VAL A 35 8.37 -55.31 -40.37
N ASN A 36 9.21 -55.92 -41.21
CA ASN A 36 10.52 -56.43 -40.82
C ASN A 36 11.68 -55.56 -41.36
N ALA A 37 12.91 -55.89 -40.96
CA ALA A 37 14.09 -55.12 -41.37
C ALA A 37 14.33 -55.11 -42.90
N GLU A 38 13.98 -56.20 -43.60
CA GLU A 38 14.12 -56.28 -45.07
C GLU A 38 13.13 -55.37 -45.79
N ASP A 39 11.94 -55.18 -45.22
CA ASP A 39 10.92 -54.28 -45.77
C ASP A 39 11.36 -52.81 -45.66
N LEU A 40 11.99 -52.43 -44.54
CA LEU A 40 12.59 -51.10 -44.36
C LEU A 40 13.75 -50.85 -45.33
N ASP A 41 14.55 -51.89 -45.62
CA ASP A 41 15.60 -51.83 -46.64
C ASP A 41 15.05 -51.63 -48.05
N LYS A 42 13.96 -52.33 -48.41
CA LYS A 42 13.28 -52.15 -49.71
C LYS A 42 12.64 -50.76 -49.88
N MET A 43 12.28 -50.11 -48.78
CA MET A 43 11.79 -48.72 -48.76
C MET A 43 12.91 -47.66 -48.80
N ASN A 44 14.19 -48.07 -48.88
CA ASN A 44 15.37 -47.21 -48.86
C ASN A 44 15.52 -46.36 -47.58
N PHE A 45 15.16 -46.89 -46.41
CA PHE A 45 15.37 -46.18 -45.14
C PHE A 45 16.87 -45.97 -44.86
N SER A 46 17.26 -44.75 -44.52
CA SER A 46 18.59 -44.47 -43.97
C SER A 46 18.76 -45.05 -42.55
N HIS A 47 20.00 -45.16 -42.08
CA HIS A 47 20.28 -45.63 -40.71
C HIS A 47 19.60 -44.79 -39.62
N VAL A 48 19.47 -43.47 -39.86
CA VAL A 48 18.78 -42.55 -38.94
C VAL A 48 17.26 -42.80 -38.95
N GLU A 49 16.68 -43.07 -40.10
CA GLU A 49 15.25 -43.37 -40.23
C GLU A 49 14.90 -44.75 -39.68
N LYS A 50 15.77 -45.76 -39.83
CA LYS A 50 15.62 -47.05 -39.16
C LYS A 50 15.63 -46.89 -37.64
N ASN A 51 16.55 -46.09 -37.09
CA ASN A 51 16.56 -45.80 -35.66
C ASN A 51 15.30 -45.04 -35.19
N ARG A 52 14.69 -44.20 -36.03
CA ARG A 52 13.39 -43.56 -35.74
C ARG A 52 12.24 -44.58 -35.79
N PHE A 53 12.27 -45.49 -36.75
CA PHE A 53 11.29 -46.55 -36.88
C PHE A 53 11.35 -47.52 -35.71
N GLU A 54 12.55 -47.94 -35.28
CA GLU A 54 12.72 -48.78 -34.10
C GLU A 54 12.25 -48.08 -32.81
N LYS A 55 12.54 -46.79 -32.64
CA LYS A 55 11.98 -46.00 -31.53
C LYS A 55 10.46 -45.90 -31.57
N MET A 56 9.88 -45.79 -32.76
CA MET A 56 8.44 -45.81 -32.96
C MET A 56 7.86 -47.19 -32.62
N LYS A 57 8.52 -48.28 -33.02
CA LYS A 57 8.12 -49.66 -32.70
C LYS A 57 8.17 -49.93 -31.19
N ASP A 58 9.25 -49.51 -30.54
CA ASP A 58 9.44 -49.60 -29.09
C ASP A 58 8.36 -48.79 -28.34
N LEU A 59 8.01 -47.60 -28.84
CA LEU A 59 6.89 -46.80 -28.33
C LEU A 59 5.54 -47.54 -28.47
N ILE A 60 5.24 -48.12 -29.62
CA ILE A 60 3.99 -48.89 -29.84
C ILE A 60 3.95 -50.12 -28.92
N GLN A 61 5.10 -50.76 -28.66
CA GLN A 61 5.21 -51.88 -27.73
C GLN A 61 4.96 -51.46 -26.28
N ARG A 62 5.57 -50.36 -25.81
CA ARG A 62 5.36 -49.81 -24.46
C ARG A 62 3.92 -49.37 -24.19
N LEU A 63 3.19 -48.96 -25.24
CA LEU A 63 1.78 -48.58 -25.15
C LEU A 63 0.82 -49.77 -24.94
N ARG A 64 1.32 -51.01 -24.78
CA ARG A 64 0.50 -52.23 -24.70
C ARG A 64 0.98 -53.19 -23.61
N ALA A 65 0.08 -54.08 -23.17
CA ALA A 65 0.44 -55.27 -22.39
C ALA A 65 1.17 -56.32 -23.27
N PRO A 66 2.22 -56.99 -22.77
CA PRO A 66 2.93 -58.04 -23.52
C PRO A 66 2.06 -59.30 -23.69
N GLN A 67 2.02 -59.87 -24.90
CA GLN A 67 1.55 -61.25 -25.08
C GLN A 67 2.70 -62.21 -24.74
N GLN A 68 2.50 -63.06 -23.73
CA GLN A 68 3.26 -64.30 -23.65
C GLN A 68 2.79 -65.25 -24.74
N ALA A 69 3.77 -65.88 -25.39
CA ALA A 69 3.56 -67.10 -26.13
C ALA A 69 2.98 -68.21 -25.21
N MET A 70 2.00 -68.93 -25.74
CA MET A 70 1.34 -70.15 -25.24
C MET A 70 0.15 -70.02 -24.26
N PRO A 71 -0.92 -70.85 -24.45
CA PRO A 71 -2.18 -70.70 -23.75
C PRO A 71 -2.14 -71.44 -22.41
N VAL A 72 -2.26 -70.70 -21.31
CA VAL A 72 -2.73 -71.28 -20.05
C VAL A 72 -3.86 -70.41 -19.53
N GLN A 73 -5.06 -71.01 -19.46
CA GLN A 73 -6.23 -70.48 -18.80
C GLN A 73 -5.89 -70.10 -17.35
N LYS A 74 -5.67 -68.81 -17.10
CA LYS A 74 -6.09 -68.16 -15.86
C LYS A 74 -6.85 -66.92 -16.26
N SER A 75 -8.08 -66.80 -15.74
CA SER A 75 -8.87 -65.58 -15.85
C SER A 75 -8.07 -64.43 -15.25
N MET A 76 -7.34 -63.70 -16.10
CA MET A 76 -6.87 -62.37 -15.73
C MET A 76 -8.12 -61.54 -15.53
N GLU A 77 -8.43 -61.21 -14.27
CA GLU A 77 -9.29 -60.06 -14.00
C GLU A 77 -8.74 -58.90 -14.83
N SER A 78 -9.54 -58.40 -15.77
CA SER A 78 -9.10 -57.33 -16.66
C SER A 78 -8.77 -56.12 -15.79
N PHE A 79 -7.47 -55.79 -15.66
CA PHE A 79 -7.04 -54.59 -14.96
C PHE A 79 -7.66 -53.37 -15.65
N HIS A 80 -8.45 -52.63 -14.90
CA HIS A 80 -9.27 -51.53 -15.35
C HIS A 80 -8.88 -50.30 -14.54
N LEU A 81 -8.54 -49.22 -15.23
CA LEU A 81 -8.17 -47.95 -14.64
C LEU A 81 -9.00 -46.86 -15.30
N ARG A 82 -9.41 -45.84 -14.53
CA ARG A 82 -10.07 -44.65 -15.05
C ARG A 82 -9.22 -43.42 -14.81
N TYR A 83 -9.22 -42.48 -15.74
CA TYR A 83 -8.62 -41.17 -15.50
C TYR A 83 -9.54 -40.04 -15.97
N THR A 84 -9.46 -38.90 -15.30
CA THR A 84 -10.09 -37.65 -15.71
C THR A 84 -9.05 -36.54 -15.78
N TYR A 85 -9.38 -35.43 -16.42
CA TYR A 85 -8.52 -34.26 -16.58
C TYR A 85 -9.38 -32.99 -16.76
N PRO A 86 -8.80 -31.78 -16.65
CA PRO A 86 -9.56 -30.54 -16.82
C PRO A 86 -10.34 -30.51 -18.14
N HIS A 87 -11.61 -30.10 -18.07
CA HIS A 87 -12.57 -30.13 -19.19
C HIS A 87 -12.99 -31.51 -19.72
N CYS A 88 -12.64 -32.62 -19.05
CA CYS A 88 -13.15 -33.96 -19.35
C CYS A 88 -14.28 -34.32 -18.37
N PRO A 89 -15.57 -34.17 -18.75
CA PRO A 89 -16.69 -34.41 -17.84
C PRO A 89 -16.91 -35.90 -17.52
N GLU A 90 -16.51 -36.80 -18.40
CA GLU A 90 -16.63 -38.25 -18.21
C GLU A 90 -15.22 -38.89 -18.09
N PRO A 91 -14.97 -39.72 -17.06
CA PRO A 91 -13.71 -40.45 -16.93
C PRO A 91 -13.44 -41.37 -18.14
N ARG A 92 -12.19 -41.44 -18.55
CA ARG A 92 -11.70 -42.28 -19.64
C ARG A 92 -11.19 -43.62 -19.10
N ASP A 93 -11.53 -44.70 -19.78
CA ASP A 93 -11.07 -46.04 -19.44
C ASP A 93 -9.70 -46.38 -20.04
N ILE A 94 -8.89 -47.11 -19.27
CA ILE A 94 -7.70 -47.85 -19.70
C ILE A 94 -7.89 -49.30 -19.26
N ARG A 95 -7.74 -50.25 -20.19
CA ARG A 95 -7.99 -51.70 -19.96
C ARG A 95 -6.87 -52.61 -20.45
N ASP A 96 -5.84 -52.02 -21.05
CA ASP A 96 -4.82 -52.66 -21.85
C ASP A 96 -3.42 -52.56 -21.20
N MET A 97 -3.38 -52.58 -19.87
CA MET A 97 -2.14 -52.53 -19.08
C MET A 97 -2.08 -53.68 -18.06
N ASP A 98 -0.89 -54.22 -17.84
CA ASP A 98 -0.57 -55.19 -16.79
C ASP A 98 0.07 -54.45 -15.61
N PRO A 99 -0.56 -54.43 -14.42
CA PRO A 99 -0.04 -53.67 -13.28
C PRO A 99 1.30 -54.17 -12.75
N ALA A 100 1.71 -55.41 -13.05
CA ALA A 100 3.00 -55.95 -12.63
C ALA A 100 4.15 -55.63 -13.61
N GLN A 101 3.83 -55.35 -14.88
CA GLN A 101 4.83 -55.10 -15.93
C GLN A 101 4.90 -53.63 -16.33
N ASN A 102 3.75 -52.98 -16.49
CA ASN A 102 3.72 -51.58 -16.89
C ASN A 102 4.04 -50.67 -15.71
N THR A 103 4.78 -49.62 -16.03
CA THR A 103 5.25 -48.61 -15.08
C THR A 103 4.35 -47.39 -15.03
N VAL A 104 4.55 -46.49 -14.06
CA VAL A 104 3.89 -45.19 -14.04
C VAL A 104 4.25 -44.36 -15.28
N GLU A 105 5.49 -44.46 -15.76
CA GLU A 105 5.91 -43.81 -17.01
C GLU A 105 5.13 -44.36 -18.22
N ASP A 106 4.91 -45.68 -18.29
CA ASP A 106 4.11 -46.27 -19.37
C ASP A 106 2.65 -45.81 -19.32
N LEU A 107 2.09 -45.66 -18.11
CA LEU A 107 0.74 -45.11 -17.92
C LEU A 107 0.66 -43.64 -18.39
N MET A 108 1.67 -42.84 -18.06
CA MET A 108 1.78 -41.45 -18.54
C MET A 108 1.83 -41.40 -20.07
N LEU A 109 2.68 -42.22 -20.69
CA LEU A 109 2.78 -42.33 -22.15
C LEU A 109 1.46 -42.78 -22.78
N ARG A 110 0.77 -43.75 -22.17
CA ARG A 110 -0.51 -44.27 -22.64
C ARG A 110 -1.62 -43.23 -22.62
N ILE A 111 -1.69 -42.40 -21.56
CA ILE A 111 -2.63 -41.28 -21.46
C ILE A 111 -2.30 -40.21 -22.50
N CYS A 112 -1.02 -39.84 -22.66
CA CYS A 112 -0.61 -38.89 -23.69
C CYS A 112 -0.95 -39.37 -25.11
N HIS A 113 -0.75 -40.65 -25.40
CA HIS A 113 -1.11 -41.24 -26.68
C HIS A 113 -2.63 -41.25 -26.89
N GLN A 114 -3.42 -41.64 -25.87
CA GLN A 114 -4.88 -41.67 -25.94
C GLN A 114 -5.49 -40.30 -26.26
N GLU A 115 -4.94 -39.24 -25.68
CA GLU A 115 -5.41 -37.86 -25.85
C GLU A 115 -4.68 -37.11 -26.99
N ALA A 116 -3.91 -37.82 -27.83
CA ALA A 116 -3.16 -37.25 -28.95
C ALA A 116 -2.26 -36.05 -28.57
N ILE A 117 -1.64 -36.11 -27.39
CA ILE A 117 -0.78 -35.06 -26.86
C ILE A 117 0.56 -35.04 -27.61
N GLY A 118 0.92 -33.87 -28.12
CA GLY A 118 2.17 -33.68 -28.89
C GLY A 118 3.44 -33.90 -28.06
N ASN A 119 4.57 -34.12 -28.76
CA ASN A 119 5.86 -34.49 -28.17
C ASN A 119 6.47 -33.48 -27.19
N SER A 120 5.95 -32.24 -27.10
CA SER A 120 6.42 -31.18 -26.20
C SER A 120 5.78 -31.22 -24.80
N LYS A 121 4.66 -31.93 -24.63
CA LYS A 121 3.93 -32.05 -23.34
C LYS A 121 4.00 -33.47 -22.79
N ALA A 122 3.79 -33.58 -21.49
CA ALA A 122 3.64 -34.81 -20.71
C ALA A 122 2.45 -34.65 -19.75
N VAL A 123 2.28 -35.60 -18.85
CA VAL A 123 1.16 -35.64 -17.90
C VAL A 123 1.66 -35.95 -16.49
N CYS A 124 1.18 -35.21 -15.50
CA CYS A 124 1.30 -35.53 -14.09
C CYS A 124 0.04 -36.25 -13.64
N LEU A 125 0.22 -37.33 -12.88
CA LEU A 125 -0.86 -38.13 -12.33
C LEU A 125 -1.03 -37.84 -10.85
N TYR A 126 -2.29 -37.85 -10.42
CA TYR A 126 -2.72 -37.66 -9.05
C TYR A 126 -3.81 -38.68 -8.72
N THR A 127 -4.00 -38.99 -7.45
CA THR A 127 -5.21 -39.67 -7.00
C THR A 127 -6.42 -38.75 -7.16
N ILE A 128 -7.62 -39.34 -7.10
CA ILE A 128 -8.85 -38.55 -7.20
C ILE A 128 -9.01 -37.54 -6.06
N GLU A 129 -8.41 -37.78 -4.89
CA GLU A 129 -8.37 -36.86 -3.75
C GLU A 129 -7.34 -35.72 -3.92
N GLY A 130 -6.48 -35.80 -4.95
CA GLY A 130 -5.50 -34.76 -5.29
C GLY A 130 -4.08 -35.01 -4.77
N MET A 131 -3.77 -36.23 -4.32
CA MET A 131 -2.40 -36.60 -3.95
C MET A 131 -1.54 -36.83 -5.20
N PRO A 132 -0.33 -36.26 -5.31
CA PRO A 132 0.58 -36.56 -6.42
C PRO A 132 0.95 -38.05 -6.49
N LEU A 133 0.96 -38.61 -7.70
CA LEU A 133 1.49 -39.94 -8.01
C LEU A 133 2.72 -39.88 -8.93
N THR A 134 2.89 -38.82 -9.70
CA THR A 134 4.11 -38.59 -10.48
C THR A 134 5.13 -37.79 -9.68
N ASP A 135 6.33 -38.33 -9.57
CA ASP A 135 7.42 -37.85 -8.72
C ASP A 135 8.77 -37.91 -9.47
N ASP A 136 9.85 -38.35 -8.82
CA ASP A 136 11.17 -38.49 -9.43
C ASP A 136 11.14 -39.50 -10.59
N PRO A 137 11.87 -39.25 -11.70
CA PRO A 137 11.96 -40.18 -12.82
C PRO A 137 12.23 -41.63 -12.39
N PHE A 138 13.02 -41.86 -11.33
CA PHE A 138 13.26 -43.19 -10.79
C PHE A 138 11.98 -43.88 -10.31
N PHE A 139 11.16 -43.23 -9.47
CA PHE A 139 9.92 -43.82 -8.97
C PHE A 139 8.86 -43.97 -10.08
N ASN A 140 8.95 -43.18 -11.15
CA ASN A 140 8.07 -43.34 -12.32
C ASN A 140 8.38 -44.62 -13.12
N THR A 141 9.59 -45.18 -13.00
CA THR A 141 9.95 -46.49 -13.62
C THR A 141 9.42 -47.69 -12.85
N TRP A 142 8.78 -47.49 -11.70
CA TRP A 142 8.24 -48.59 -10.91
C TRP A 142 6.90 -49.07 -11.47
N SER A 143 6.61 -50.36 -11.29
CA SER A 143 5.37 -50.96 -11.77
C SER A 143 4.15 -50.32 -11.09
N LEU A 144 2.99 -50.34 -11.75
CA LEU A 144 1.75 -49.84 -11.16
C LEU A 144 1.42 -50.55 -9.84
N LYS A 145 1.74 -51.84 -9.74
CA LYS A 145 1.59 -52.65 -8.52
C LYS A 145 2.51 -52.17 -7.40
N ASP A 146 3.79 -51.88 -7.70
CA ASP A 146 4.75 -51.38 -6.70
C ASP A 146 4.40 -49.97 -6.22
N ARG A 147 3.74 -49.18 -7.07
CA ARG A 147 3.18 -47.86 -6.72
C ARG A 147 1.77 -47.95 -6.13
N HIS A 148 1.30 -49.17 -5.86
CA HIS A 148 0.00 -49.47 -5.27
C HIS A 148 -1.18 -48.85 -6.02
N ILE A 149 -1.13 -48.80 -7.35
CA ILE A 149 -2.27 -48.41 -8.19
C ILE A 149 -3.12 -49.66 -8.42
N GLU A 150 -4.29 -49.70 -7.80
CA GLU A 150 -5.15 -50.88 -7.74
C GLU A 150 -6.13 -50.94 -8.90
N ASN A 151 -6.66 -52.14 -9.17
CA ASN A 151 -7.72 -52.34 -10.15
C ASN A 151 -8.97 -51.53 -9.76
N GLY A 152 -9.54 -50.80 -10.71
CA GLY A 152 -10.69 -49.91 -10.53
C GLY A 152 -10.34 -48.49 -10.08
N SER A 153 -9.05 -48.17 -9.87
CA SER A 153 -8.61 -46.85 -9.42
C SER A 153 -9.04 -45.75 -10.41
N GLU A 154 -9.40 -44.59 -9.86
CA GLU A 154 -9.70 -43.39 -10.62
C GLU A 154 -8.64 -42.33 -10.35
N LEU A 155 -7.99 -41.85 -11.41
CA LEU A 155 -6.88 -40.92 -11.35
C LEU A 155 -7.26 -39.56 -11.94
N TYR A 156 -6.55 -38.52 -11.52
CA TYR A 156 -6.61 -37.20 -12.12
C TYR A 156 -5.31 -36.93 -12.90
N ALA A 157 -5.43 -36.46 -14.13
CA ALA A 157 -4.33 -36.15 -15.02
C ALA A 157 -4.24 -34.64 -15.27
N ILE A 158 -3.04 -34.06 -15.15
CA ILE A 158 -2.75 -32.67 -15.50
C ILE A 158 -1.64 -32.65 -16.54
N PHE A 159 -1.94 -32.13 -17.73
CA PHE A 159 -0.96 -32.00 -18.79
C PHE A 159 -0.03 -30.81 -18.54
N THR A 160 1.27 -30.99 -18.80
CA THR A 160 2.30 -29.99 -18.52
C THR A 160 3.47 -30.09 -19.52
N PRO A 161 4.24 -29.02 -19.78
CA PRO A 161 5.46 -29.10 -20.59
C PRO A 161 6.44 -30.16 -20.07
N LYS A 162 7.06 -30.93 -20.98
CA LYS A 162 8.01 -32.00 -20.59
C LYS A 162 9.17 -31.50 -19.74
N GLU A 163 9.62 -30.27 -19.95
CA GLU A 163 10.71 -29.67 -19.18
C GLU A 163 10.45 -29.55 -17.68
N ASN A 164 9.17 -29.43 -17.28
CA ASN A 164 8.81 -29.45 -15.86
C ASN A 164 9.13 -30.78 -15.18
N LEU A 165 9.23 -31.86 -15.97
CA LEU A 165 9.52 -33.22 -15.51
C LEU A 165 10.97 -33.68 -15.79
N LYS A 166 11.81 -32.83 -16.40
CA LYS A 166 13.19 -33.20 -16.83
C LYS A 166 14.28 -32.96 -15.78
N GLN A 167 13.98 -32.31 -14.66
CA GLN A 167 14.99 -32.04 -13.63
C GLN A 167 15.22 -33.28 -12.76
N ALA A 168 16.17 -34.13 -13.16
CA ALA A 168 17.00 -34.84 -12.20
C ALA A 168 18.20 -33.94 -11.84
N PRO A 169 18.68 -33.92 -10.59
CA PRO A 169 19.97 -33.32 -10.27
C PRO A 169 21.06 -33.95 -11.14
N ILE A 170 21.88 -33.13 -11.81
CA ILE A 170 23.10 -33.62 -12.45
C ILE A 170 24.04 -34.07 -11.32
N MET A 171 24.18 -35.38 -11.13
CA MET A 171 25.24 -35.89 -10.27
C MET A 171 26.60 -35.55 -10.90
N PRO A 172 27.55 -34.94 -10.17
CA PRO A 172 28.93 -34.94 -10.60
C PRO A 172 29.39 -36.40 -10.70
N ARG A 173 29.87 -36.81 -11.88
CA ARG A 173 30.66 -38.05 -12.00
C ARG A 173 31.88 -37.89 -11.10
N GLN A 174 31.85 -38.53 -9.94
CA GLN A 174 33.03 -38.63 -9.07
C GLN A 174 33.56 -40.05 -9.12
N GLU A 175 34.88 -40.12 -9.25
CA GLU A 175 35.66 -41.33 -9.45
C GLU A 175 35.50 -42.31 -8.28
N MET A 176 35.51 -43.60 -8.63
CA MET A 176 35.65 -44.70 -7.70
C MET A 176 36.98 -44.59 -6.97
N THR A 177 36.93 -44.46 -5.65
CA THR A 177 38.07 -44.80 -4.78
C THR A 177 37.77 -46.10 -4.05
N ASP A 178 38.80 -46.94 -3.95
CA ASP A 178 38.77 -48.34 -3.51
C ASP A 178 37.87 -48.65 -2.31
N ILE A 179 37.19 -49.79 -2.43
CA ILE A 179 36.24 -50.36 -1.48
C ILE A 179 36.99 -51.40 -0.65
N SER A 180 37.43 -51.07 0.56
CA SER A 180 37.82 -52.06 1.56
C SER A 180 37.11 -51.79 2.88
N GLY A 181 36.21 -52.68 3.24
CA GLY A 181 35.62 -52.82 4.58
C GLY A 181 35.45 -54.31 4.86
N GLU A 182 35.73 -54.73 6.10
CA GLU A 182 35.67 -56.15 6.48
C GLU A 182 34.37 -56.50 7.18
N GLU A 183 33.68 -55.50 7.76
CA GLU A 183 32.45 -55.66 8.53
C GLU A 183 31.18 -55.55 7.66
N ASN A 184 30.17 -56.37 7.96
CA ASN A 184 28.87 -56.34 7.30
C ASN A 184 27.84 -55.59 8.15
N VAL A 185 27.25 -54.52 7.61
CA VAL A 185 26.12 -53.83 8.24
C VAL A 185 24.84 -54.11 7.45
N ARG A 186 23.78 -54.49 8.16
CA ARG A 186 22.46 -54.72 7.55
C ARG A 186 21.75 -53.38 7.35
N CYS A 187 21.33 -53.11 6.12
CA CYS A 187 20.55 -51.93 5.76
C CYS A 187 19.16 -52.36 5.32
N HIS A 188 18.12 -51.84 5.96
CA HIS A 188 16.73 -52.08 5.54
C HIS A 188 16.25 -50.93 4.67
N VAL A 189 15.74 -51.20 3.47
CA VAL A 189 15.18 -50.20 2.56
C VAL A 189 13.69 -50.43 2.39
N MET A 190 12.88 -49.39 2.67
CA MET A 190 11.43 -49.38 2.45
C MET A 190 11.07 -49.96 1.07
N LEU A 191 10.04 -50.82 0.99
CA LEU A 191 9.58 -51.50 -0.24
C LEU A 191 10.55 -52.53 -0.86
N LYS A 192 11.84 -52.55 -0.48
CA LYS A 192 12.88 -53.37 -1.12
C LYS A 192 13.52 -54.41 -0.21
N GLY A 193 13.39 -54.25 1.11
CA GLY A 193 13.84 -55.22 2.10
C GLY A 193 15.28 -54.99 2.57
N ASP A 194 15.90 -56.06 3.08
CA ASP A 194 17.23 -56.00 3.70
C ASP A 194 18.36 -56.23 2.69
N TYR A 195 19.44 -55.45 2.84
CA TYR A 195 20.68 -55.53 2.09
C TYR A 195 21.87 -55.63 3.06
N GLU A 196 22.87 -56.43 2.73
CA GLU A 196 24.13 -56.49 3.49
C GLU A 196 25.19 -55.64 2.78
N VAL A 197 25.75 -54.66 3.49
CA VAL A 197 26.72 -53.70 2.91
C VAL A 197 28.03 -53.77 3.69
N LYS A 198 29.14 -53.96 2.96
CA LYS A 198 30.49 -53.98 3.52
C LYS A 198 31.01 -52.60 3.85
N VAL A 199 31.30 -52.34 5.13
CA VAL A 199 31.75 -51.03 5.63
C VAL A 199 32.99 -51.16 6.49
N ASP A 200 33.69 -50.05 6.70
CA ASP A 200 34.66 -49.88 7.78
C ASP A 200 34.02 -49.01 8.85
N LEU A 201 33.70 -49.58 10.01
CA LEU A 201 32.96 -48.88 11.07
C LEU A 201 33.70 -47.63 11.60
N THR A 202 35.03 -47.64 11.55
CA THR A 202 35.90 -46.60 12.13
C THR A 202 36.16 -45.43 11.18
N SER A 203 36.00 -45.62 9.86
CA SER A 203 36.32 -44.61 8.85
C SER A 203 35.14 -44.21 7.98
N ASP A 204 34.20 -45.13 7.72
CA ASP A 204 33.04 -44.82 6.90
C ASP A 204 32.09 -43.87 7.63
N THR A 205 31.43 -43.02 6.85
CA THR A 205 30.36 -42.14 7.32
C THR A 205 29.02 -42.61 6.74
N ILE A 206 27.90 -42.10 7.25
CA ILE A 206 26.57 -42.34 6.65
C ILE A 206 26.53 -42.00 5.16
N ARG A 207 27.27 -40.97 4.73
CA ARG A 207 27.37 -40.60 3.31
C ARG A 207 28.03 -41.70 2.46
N VAL A 208 29.03 -42.39 3.03
CA VAL A 208 29.71 -43.52 2.39
C VAL A 208 28.82 -44.76 2.43
N LEU A 209 28.19 -45.06 3.56
CA LEU A 209 27.21 -46.15 3.67
C LEU A 209 26.07 -46.01 2.65
N ARG A 210 25.49 -44.81 2.50
CA ARG A 210 24.46 -44.50 1.49
C ARG A 210 24.93 -44.77 0.06
N ARG A 211 26.19 -44.44 -0.25
CA ARG A 211 26.78 -44.69 -1.57
C ARG A 211 26.99 -46.19 -1.82
N LYS A 212 27.52 -46.91 -0.82
CA LYS A 212 27.74 -48.36 -0.92
C LYS A 212 26.41 -49.12 -1.03
N LEU A 213 25.41 -48.73 -0.25
CA LEU A 213 24.04 -49.25 -0.36
C LEU A 213 23.44 -48.98 -1.74
N SER A 214 23.68 -47.80 -2.32
CA SER A 214 23.22 -47.49 -3.69
C SER A 214 23.79 -48.44 -4.74
N ASN A 215 25.08 -48.76 -4.64
CA ASN A 215 25.73 -49.70 -5.55
C ASN A 215 25.19 -51.13 -5.39
N GLU A 216 24.95 -51.57 -4.16
CA GLU A 216 24.48 -52.94 -3.86
C GLU A 216 22.99 -53.13 -4.21
N SER A 217 22.16 -52.14 -3.89
CA SER A 217 20.71 -52.21 -4.10
C SER A 217 20.25 -51.83 -5.52
N GLY A 218 21.10 -51.14 -6.29
CA GLY A 218 20.72 -50.52 -7.56
C GLY A 218 19.80 -49.29 -7.41
N ILE A 219 19.53 -48.86 -6.17
CA ILE A 219 18.71 -47.69 -5.86
C ILE A 219 19.61 -46.45 -5.87
N PRO A 220 19.24 -45.36 -6.55
CA PRO A 220 20.07 -44.15 -6.59
C PRO A 220 20.36 -43.57 -5.21
N ALA A 221 21.61 -43.17 -4.97
CA ALA A 221 22.04 -42.64 -3.67
C ALA A 221 21.27 -41.38 -3.25
N HIS A 222 20.72 -40.60 -4.20
CA HIS A 222 19.95 -39.38 -3.91
C HIS A 222 18.54 -39.67 -3.40
N VAL A 223 17.99 -40.88 -3.63
CA VAL A 223 16.66 -41.24 -3.13
C VAL A 223 16.68 -42.00 -1.80
N LEU A 224 17.87 -42.32 -1.27
CA LEU A 224 18.07 -43.05 -0.02
C LEU A 224 18.21 -42.07 1.14
N LEU A 225 17.17 -41.95 1.97
CA LEU A 225 17.11 -41.06 3.12
C LEU A 225 17.43 -41.80 4.44
N TYR A 226 18.43 -41.31 5.17
CA TYR A 226 18.85 -41.87 6.47
C TYR A 226 18.18 -41.15 7.65
N LYS A 227 17.77 -41.92 8.66
CA LYS A 227 16.94 -41.49 9.81
C LYS A 227 17.70 -40.80 10.95
N GLY A 228 19.01 -40.52 10.83
CA GLY A 228 19.86 -40.03 11.95
C GLY A 228 20.77 -38.84 11.62
N GLU A 229 21.41 -38.26 12.64
CA GLU A 229 22.25 -37.06 12.52
C GLU A 229 23.41 -37.22 11.51
N HIS A 230 23.72 -36.15 10.77
CA HIS A 230 24.83 -36.08 9.83
C HIS A 230 26.11 -35.54 10.52
N GLY A 231 27.24 -36.28 10.46
CA GLY A 231 28.51 -36.00 11.17
C GLY A 231 29.12 -37.19 11.95
N GLY A 232 30.43 -37.41 11.89
CA GLY A 232 31.12 -38.56 12.54
C GLY A 232 31.10 -39.87 11.73
N THR A 233 31.77 -40.90 12.26
CA THR A 233 31.92 -42.24 11.66
C THR A 233 30.66 -43.12 11.92
N LEU A 234 30.60 -44.33 11.36
CA LEU A 234 29.51 -45.29 11.66
C LEU A 234 29.59 -45.76 13.12
N GLN A 235 30.79 -46.00 13.63
CA GLN A 235 31.01 -46.40 15.02
C GLN A 235 30.61 -45.31 16.01
N ASP A 236 30.89 -44.03 15.72
CA ASP A 236 30.46 -42.88 16.54
C ASP A 236 28.94 -42.83 16.71
N ARG A 237 28.19 -43.44 15.78
CA ARG A 237 26.72 -43.54 15.80
C ARG A 237 26.19 -44.81 16.44
N GLY A 238 27.06 -45.66 16.98
CA GLY A 238 26.68 -46.95 17.55
C GLY A 238 26.22 -47.99 16.53
N ILE A 239 26.49 -47.79 15.23
CA ILE A 239 26.21 -48.78 14.19
C ILE A 239 27.26 -49.88 14.29
N ASN A 240 26.80 -51.14 14.36
CA ASN A 240 27.63 -52.35 14.40
C ASN A 240 26.99 -53.45 13.54
N GLU A 241 27.64 -54.62 13.45
CA GLU A 241 27.18 -55.75 12.62
C GLU A 241 25.80 -56.32 13.01
N GLU A 242 25.36 -56.13 14.27
CA GLU A 242 24.05 -56.56 14.74
C GLU A 242 22.95 -55.51 14.50
N THR A 243 23.33 -54.30 14.10
CA THR A 243 22.40 -53.19 13.90
C THR A 243 21.79 -53.24 12.51
N THR A 244 20.46 -53.12 12.43
CA THR A 244 19.76 -52.91 11.16
C THR A 244 19.55 -51.41 10.97
N VAL A 245 20.13 -50.85 9.91
CA VAL A 245 20.10 -49.41 9.61
C VAL A 245 18.93 -49.13 8.65
N PRO A 246 17.88 -48.41 9.08
CA PRO A 246 16.73 -48.14 8.23
C PRO A 246 16.99 -46.97 7.27
N PHE A 247 16.61 -47.17 6.01
CA PHE A 247 16.57 -46.16 4.96
C PHE A 247 15.14 -46.02 4.41
N SER A 248 14.67 -44.78 4.38
CA SER A 248 13.42 -44.43 3.69
C SER A 248 13.71 -43.98 2.25
N LEU A 249 12.70 -44.04 1.39
CA LEU A 249 12.81 -43.59 0.01
C LEU A 249 12.16 -42.21 -0.14
N SER A 250 12.93 -41.24 -0.62
CA SER A 250 12.44 -39.88 -0.89
C SER A 250 13.28 -39.20 -1.95
N SER A 251 12.64 -38.55 -2.91
CA SER A 251 13.32 -37.76 -3.95
C SER A 251 13.64 -36.32 -3.55
N PHE A 252 13.28 -35.94 -2.32
CA PHE A 252 13.44 -34.59 -1.82
C PHE A 252 14.73 -34.47 -0.99
N PRO A 253 15.42 -33.31 -1.04
CA PRO A 253 16.66 -33.11 -0.29
C PRO A 253 16.43 -33.13 1.23
N ASP A 254 17.49 -33.47 1.98
CA ASP A 254 17.49 -33.62 3.45
C ASP A 254 17.29 -32.29 4.22
N GLU A 255 17.45 -31.13 3.55
CA GLU A 255 17.44 -29.81 4.18
C GLU A 255 16.05 -29.15 4.18
N ASN A 256 15.79 -28.35 5.23
CA ASN A 256 14.57 -27.54 5.35
C ASN A 256 14.50 -26.54 4.18
N GLN A 257 13.60 -26.81 3.23
CA GLN A 257 13.31 -25.90 2.13
C GLN A 257 12.83 -24.54 2.66
N ASN A 258 13.41 -23.46 2.12
CA ASN A 258 12.95 -22.12 2.39
C ASN A 258 11.51 -21.95 1.88
N SER A 259 10.61 -21.37 2.69
CA SER A 259 9.19 -21.22 2.35
C SER A 259 8.95 -20.43 1.05
N MET A 260 9.92 -19.61 0.63
CA MET A 260 9.87 -18.84 -0.62
C MET A 260 10.22 -19.63 -1.88
N GLU A 261 10.93 -20.76 -1.78
CA GLU A 261 11.35 -21.56 -2.95
C GLU A 261 10.14 -22.04 -3.77
N PHE A 262 9.03 -22.35 -3.10
CA PHE A 262 7.80 -22.77 -3.76
C PHE A 262 7.23 -21.70 -4.71
N PHE A 263 7.57 -20.42 -4.52
CA PHE A 263 7.04 -19.30 -5.30
C PHE A 263 7.97 -18.83 -6.43
N LEU A 264 9.12 -19.49 -6.63
CA LEU A 264 10.06 -19.12 -7.69
C LEU A 264 9.54 -19.43 -9.09
N ASN A 265 10.07 -18.77 -10.12
CA ASN A 265 9.72 -19.08 -11.50
C ASN A 265 10.47 -20.30 -12.05
N ASP A 266 10.16 -21.50 -11.55
CA ASP A 266 10.84 -22.75 -11.92
C ASP A 266 9.91 -23.78 -12.59
N VAL A 267 8.63 -23.47 -12.78
CA VAL A 267 7.64 -24.29 -13.49
C VAL A 267 7.11 -23.48 -14.68
N VAL A 268 7.22 -24.05 -15.88
CA VAL A 268 6.76 -23.42 -17.12
C VAL A 268 5.29 -23.77 -17.38
N PRO A 269 4.38 -22.79 -17.52
CA PRO A 269 2.97 -23.08 -17.82
C PRO A 269 2.78 -23.68 -19.21
N SER A 270 1.78 -24.55 -19.38
CA SER A 270 1.41 -25.14 -20.69
C SER A 270 1.03 -24.13 -21.76
N VAL A 271 0.51 -22.98 -21.35
CA VAL A 271 0.21 -21.85 -22.23
C VAL A 271 1.16 -20.73 -21.87
N GLN A 272 1.97 -20.31 -22.84
CA GLN A 272 2.99 -19.28 -22.64
C GLN A 272 2.37 -18.01 -22.06
N GLN A 273 3.01 -17.45 -21.03
CA GLN A 273 2.60 -16.21 -20.36
C GLN A 273 3.69 -15.16 -20.54
N THR A 274 3.32 -13.88 -20.44
CA THR A 274 4.29 -12.79 -20.39
C THR A 274 5.13 -12.87 -19.10
N GLN A 275 6.33 -12.26 -19.14
CA GLN A 275 7.17 -12.14 -17.95
C GLN A 275 6.46 -11.40 -16.82
N LYS A 276 5.76 -10.31 -17.18
CA LYS A 276 4.88 -9.55 -16.30
C LYS A 276 3.78 -10.43 -15.72
N GLY A 277 3.14 -11.26 -16.53
CA GLY A 277 2.11 -12.20 -16.08
C GLY A 277 2.63 -13.19 -15.05
N LEU A 278 3.78 -13.83 -15.31
CA LEU A 278 4.41 -14.74 -14.36
C LEU A 278 4.74 -14.04 -13.04
N SER A 279 5.31 -12.83 -13.08
CA SER A 279 5.63 -12.05 -11.88
C SER A 279 4.36 -11.67 -11.09
N ALA A 280 3.27 -11.32 -11.79
CA ALA A 280 1.96 -11.01 -11.20
C ALA A 280 1.36 -12.22 -10.47
N PHE A 281 1.38 -13.38 -11.13
CA PHE A 281 0.84 -14.62 -10.61
C PHE A 281 1.58 -15.08 -9.35
N LEU A 282 2.91 -15.16 -9.40
CA LEU A 282 3.72 -15.63 -8.27
C LEU A 282 3.64 -14.67 -7.08
N SER A 283 3.75 -13.36 -7.34
CA SER A 283 3.66 -12.33 -6.30
C SER A 283 2.28 -12.29 -5.65
N SER A 284 1.20 -12.40 -6.44
CA SER A 284 -0.17 -12.42 -5.90
C SER A 284 -0.45 -13.70 -5.13
N LEU A 285 0.00 -14.88 -5.60
CA LEU A 285 -0.13 -16.14 -4.87
C LEU A 285 0.57 -16.08 -3.50
N TYR A 286 1.78 -15.51 -3.44
CA TYR A 286 2.49 -15.28 -2.18
C TYR A 286 1.75 -14.29 -1.27
N THR A 287 1.23 -13.19 -1.83
CA THR A 287 0.47 -12.19 -1.05
C THR A 287 -0.81 -12.80 -0.46
N VAL A 288 -1.51 -13.65 -1.23
CA VAL A 288 -2.68 -14.40 -0.74
C VAL A 288 -2.30 -15.36 0.38
N LYS A 289 -1.16 -16.06 0.27
CA LYS A 289 -0.64 -16.89 1.37
C LYS A 289 -0.48 -16.08 2.65
N GLU A 290 0.14 -14.92 2.59
CA GLU A 290 0.42 -14.14 3.80
C GLU A 290 -0.82 -13.45 4.39
N LYS A 291 -1.81 -13.08 3.57
CA LYS A 291 -2.99 -12.33 4.03
C LYS A 291 -4.25 -13.17 4.26
N HIS A 292 -4.38 -14.32 3.60
CA HIS A 292 -5.61 -15.14 3.59
C HIS A 292 -5.37 -16.62 3.97
N SER A 293 -4.30 -16.93 4.71
CA SER A 293 -4.02 -18.30 5.17
C SER A 293 -4.92 -18.84 6.28
N GLY A 294 -4.78 -20.13 6.56
CA GLY A 294 -5.39 -20.79 7.72
C GLY A 294 -6.86 -21.18 7.49
N GLU A 295 -7.63 -21.19 8.59
CA GLU A 295 -9.06 -21.58 8.56
C GLU A 295 -9.88 -20.66 7.65
N GLY A 296 -9.49 -19.38 7.52
CA GLY A 296 -10.13 -18.41 6.63
C GLY A 296 -10.06 -18.80 5.15
N PHE A 297 -9.02 -19.55 4.73
CA PHE A 297 -8.87 -19.99 3.36
C PHE A 297 -9.85 -21.09 2.95
N LYS A 298 -10.44 -21.83 3.91
CA LYS A 298 -11.32 -22.97 3.59
C LYS A 298 -12.51 -22.59 2.70
N LYS A 299 -13.09 -21.41 2.90
CA LYS A 299 -14.18 -20.92 2.04
C LYS A 299 -13.72 -20.66 0.61
N VAL A 300 -12.54 -20.05 0.46
CA VAL A 300 -11.93 -19.80 -0.85
C VAL A 300 -11.63 -21.12 -1.54
N ASN A 301 -11.05 -22.09 -0.81
CA ASN A 301 -10.78 -23.42 -1.33
C ASN A 301 -12.05 -24.16 -1.76
N ALA A 302 -13.12 -24.10 -0.94
CA ALA A 302 -14.43 -24.67 -1.27
C ALA A 302 -14.97 -24.08 -2.58
N TYR A 303 -14.85 -22.76 -2.75
CA TYR A 303 -15.31 -22.08 -3.94
C TYR A 303 -14.48 -22.44 -5.17
N ILE A 304 -13.15 -22.47 -5.05
CA ILE A 304 -12.25 -22.92 -6.11
C ILE A 304 -12.58 -24.35 -6.52
N ARG A 305 -12.83 -25.26 -5.57
CA ARG A 305 -13.21 -26.64 -5.83
C ARG A 305 -14.56 -26.73 -6.55
N LYS A 306 -15.56 -25.97 -6.09
CA LYS A 306 -16.89 -25.87 -6.73
C LYS A 306 -16.79 -25.43 -8.19
N LEU A 307 -15.95 -24.44 -8.51
CA LEU A 307 -15.78 -23.93 -9.87
C LEU A 307 -14.93 -24.86 -10.76
N SER A 308 -13.79 -25.30 -10.24
CA SER A 308 -12.82 -26.07 -11.04
C SER A 308 -13.18 -27.54 -11.19
N GLY A 309 -13.76 -28.17 -10.15
CA GLY A 309 -13.82 -29.64 -10.06
C GLY A 309 -12.44 -30.31 -10.03
N CYS A 310 -11.36 -29.54 -9.87
CA CYS A 310 -9.99 -30.04 -9.92
C CYS A 310 -9.49 -30.31 -8.50
N ASN A 311 -9.59 -31.57 -8.06
CA ASN A 311 -9.16 -31.97 -6.72
C ASN A 311 -7.65 -31.78 -6.49
N PRO A 312 -6.74 -32.09 -7.44
CA PRO A 312 -5.31 -31.81 -7.25
C PRO A 312 -5.00 -30.32 -7.01
N LEU A 313 -5.69 -29.41 -7.71
CA LEU A 313 -5.56 -27.97 -7.51
C LEU A 313 -5.98 -27.58 -6.09
N ALA A 314 -7.20 -27.94 -5.68
CA ALA A 314 -7.76 -27.56 -4.39
C ALA A 314 -7.01 -28.22 -3.21
N GLN A 315 -6.53 -29.45 -3.38
CA GLN A 315 -5.70 -30.14 -2.40
C GLN A 315 -4.34 -29.43 -2.23
N SER A 316 -3.67 -29.10 -3.34
CA SER A 316 -2.38 -28.41 -3.32
C SER A 316 -2.49 -27.00 -2.73
N LEU A 317 -3.54 -26.25 -3.06
CA LEU A 317 -3.80 -24.92 -2.48
C LEU A 317 -4.10 -24.99 -0.98
N TYR A 318 -4.84 -26.00 -0.52
CA TYR A 318 -5.12 -26.15 0.92
C TYR A 318 -3.85 -26.43 1.72
N GLN A 319 -2.93 -27.25 1.21
CA GLN A 319 -1.64 -27.48 1.87
C GLN A 319 -0.78 -26.21 1.88
N LEU A 320 -0.69 -25.51 0.74
CA LEU A 320 0.12 -24.30 0.62
C LEU A 320 -0.43 -23.13 1.45
N LEU A 321 -1.71 -22.82 1.31
CA LEU A 321 -2.34 -21.60 1.84
C LEU A 321 -3.11 -21.88 3.14
N GLY A 322 -3.80 -23.03 3.23
CA GLY A 322 -4.55 -23.42 4.43
C GLY A 322 -3.65 -23.89 5.58
N ARG A 323 -2.57 -24.63 5.28
CA ARG A 323 -1.66 -25.20 6.28
C ARG A 323 -0.29 -24.56 6.35
N ASN A 324 0.04 -23.66 5.40
CA ASN A 324 1.35 -23.00 5.32
C ASN A 324 2.51 -24.02 5.18
N GLU A 325 2.29 -25.09 4.41
CA GLU A 325 3.27 -26.14 4.14
C GLU A 325 3.92 -25.94 2.77
N SER A 326 5.22 -26.20 2.64
CA SER A 326 5.89 -26.23 1.34
C SER A 326 5.47 -27.48 0.57
N GLY A 327 5.01 -27.30 -0.67
CA GLY A 327 4.58 -28.40 -1.54
C GLY A 327 5.70 -28.94 -2.43
N SER A 328 5.44 -30.07 -3.08
CA SER A 328 6.29 -30.63 -4.12
C SER A 328 6.15 -29.89 -5.46
N ARG A 329 7.12 -30.10 -6.35
CA ARG A 329 7.06 -29.58 -7.74
C ARG A 329 5.78 -30.01 -8.46
N THR A 330 5.33 -31.24 -8.26
CA THR A 330 4.08 -31.76 -8.84
C THR A 330 2.84 -31.02 -8.29
N GLN A 331 2.83 -30.64 -7.01
CA GLN A 331 1.76 -29.80 -6.46
C GLN A 331 1.79 -28.38 -7.04
N LYS A 332 2.98 -27.84 -7.28
CA LYS A 332 3.13 -26.55 -7.97
C LYS A 332 2.61 -26.59 -9.40
N ILE A 333 2.86 -27.66 -10.14
CA ILE A 333 2.29 -27.88 -11.48
C ILE A 333 0.75 -27.88 -11.41
N ALA A 334 0.16 -28.57 -10.43
CA ALA A 334 -1.30 -28.56 -10.25
C ALA A 334 -1.86 -27.15 -9.98
N ILE A 335 -1.14 -26.33 -9.21
CA ILE A 335 -1.50 -24.94 -8.94
C ILE A 335 -1.37 -24.07 -10.19
N VAL A 336 -0.25 -24.15 -10.91
CA VAL A 336 0.01 -23.34 -12.11
C VAL A 336 -1.01 -23.65 -13.22
N GLU A 337 -1.15 -24.93 -13.59
CA GLU A 337 -2.04 -25.34 -14.68
C GLU A 337 -3.53 -25.21 -14.27
N GLY A 338 -3.85 -25.53 -13.02
CA GLY A 338 -5.20 -25.45 -12.49
C GLY A 338 -5.69 -24.00 -12.35
N LEU A 339 -4.86 -23.09 -11.83
CA LEU A 339 -5.22 -21.68 -11.74
C LEU A 339 -5.20 -21.00 -13.10
N TYR A 340 -4.31 -21.37 -14.02
CA TYR A 340 -4.39 -20.88 -15.40
C TYR A 340 -5.76 -21.19 -16.00
N THR A 341 -6.18 -22.46 -15.93
CA THR A 341 -7.47 -22.89 -16.48
C THR A 341 -8.64 -22.18 -15.81
N LEU A 342 -8.61 -22.05 -14.48
CA LEU A 342 -9.63 -21.33 -13.72
C LEU A 342 -9.70 -19.85 -14.10
N PHE A 343 -8.56 -19.15 -14.09
CA PHE A 343 -8.50 -17.72 -14.39
C PHE A 343 -8.90 -17.43 -15.83
N ARG A 344 -8.49 -18.29 -16.77
CA ARG A 344 -8.88 -18.17 -18.17
C ARG A 344 -10.41 -18.23 -18.35
N GLU A 345 -11.07 -19.09 -17.59
CA GLU A 345 -12.53 -19.22 -17.58
C GLU A 345 -13.28 -18.07 -16.90
N LEU A 346 -12.62 -17.43 -15.91
CA LEU A 346 -13.15 -16.24 -15.25
C LEU A 346 -13.03 -14.97 -16.13
N LEU A 347 -11.97 -14.86 -16.93
CA LEU A 347 -11.62 -13.65 -17.68
C LEU A 347 -12.26 -13.61 -19.08
N PRO A 348 -12.63 -12.41 -19.59
CA PRO A 348 -13.23 -12.28 -20.93
C PRO A 348 -12.25 -12.70 -22.03
N SER A 349 -12.78 -13.38 -23.05
CA SER A 349 -12.03 -13.86 -24.22
C SER A 349 -12.80 -13.60 -25.51
N LEU A 350 -12.17 -13.86 -26.68
CA LEU A 350 -12.80 -13.73 -28.00
C LEU A 350 -14.15 -14.46 -28.09
N ASN A 351 -14.23 -15.65 -27.49
CA ASN A 351 -15.41 -16.51 -27.51
C ASN A 351 -16.41 -16.20 -26.38
N LYS A 352 -15.98 -15.44 -25.36
CA LYS A 352 -16.76 -15.08 -24.16
C LYS A 352 -16.66 -13.57 -23.93
N LYS A 353 -17.25 -12.77 -24.83
CA LYS A 353 -17.28 -11.29 -24.70
C LYS A 353 -18.15 -10.88 -23.52
N ARG A 354 -17.52 -10.40 -22.44
CA ARG A 354 -18.17 -9.95 -21.18
C ARG A 354 -17.72 -8.53 -20.80
N GLY A 355 -17.77 -7.62 -21.78
CA GLY A 355 -17.27 -6.24 -21.71
C GLY A 355 -16.52 -5.84 -22.98
N GLU A 356 -15.94 -4.64 -22.98
CA GLU A 356 -15.18 -4.10 -24.14
C GLU A 356 -13.76 -4.68 -24.24
N LYS A 357 -13.23 -5.24 -23.16
CA LYS A 357 -11.85 -5.76 -23.07
C LYS A 357 -11.80 -7.27 -23.33
N ILE A 358 -10.93 -7.68 -24.24
CA ILE A 358 -10.55 -9.07 -24.50
C ILE A 358 -9.19 -9.31 -23.86
N ILE A 359 -9.04 -10.39 -23.08
CA ILE A 359 -7.75 -10.80 -22.50
C ILE A 359 -7.22 -11.98 -23.31
N GLU A 360 -6.06 -11.83 -23.93
CA GLU A 360 -5.40 -12.90 -24.68
C GLU A 360 -4.88 -13.99 -23.75
N ASP A 361 -4.59 -15.17 -24.32
CA ASP A 361 -4.14 -16.31 -23.53
C ASP A 361 -2.79 -16.06 -22.83
N LEU A 362 -1.92 -15.25 -23.45
CA LEU A 362 -0.62 -14.86 -22.88
C LEU A 362 -0.72 -13.88 -21.69
N ASP A 363 -1.86 -13.21 -21.52
CA ASP A 363 -2.09 -12.17 -20.51
C ASP A 363 -2.93 -12.63 -19.31
N VAL A 364 -3.29 -13.92 -19.24
CA VAL A 364 -4.16 -14.47 -18.19
C VAL A 364 -3.57 -14.17 -16.80
N PHE A 365 -2.29 -14.49 -16.62
CA PHE A 365 -1.63 -14.31 -15.34
C PHE A 365 -1.36 -12.85 -14.97
N GLU A 366 -1.30 -11.91 -15.92
CA GLU A 366 -1.25 -10.48 -15.60
C GLU A 366 -2.48 -10.02 -14.80
N ASN A 367 -3.61 -10.70 -14.99
CA ASN A 367 -4.87 -10.40 -14.33
C ASN A 367 -5.12 -11.31 -13.11
N ALA A 368 -4.12 -12.09 -12.66
CA ALA A 368 -4.22 -12.93 -11.47
C ALA A 368 -4.69 -12.18 -10.21
N PRO A 369 -4.24 -10.94 -9.92
CA PRO A 369 -4.75 -10.20 -8.76
C PRO A 369 -6.26 -9.92 -8.81
N VAL A 370 -6.82 -9.64 -10.00
CA VAL A 370 -8.25 -9.45 -10.21
C VAL A 370 -9.01 -10.75 -9.99
N CYS A 371 -8.49 -11.86 -10.51
CA CYS A 371 -9.09 -13.19 -10.28
C CYS A 371 -9.08 -13.58 -8.80
N TRP A 372 -7.99 -13.31 -8.08
CA TRP A 372 -7.91 -13.56 -6.65
C TRP A 372 -8.91 -12.72 -5.85
N ALA A 373 -8.99 -11.41 -6.12
CA ALA A 373 -9.97 -10.53 -5.48
C ALA A 373 -11.40 -11.03 -5.68
N TYR A 374 -11.73 -11.47 -6.90
CA TYR A 374 -13.03 -12.05 -7.21
C TYR A 374 -13.31 -13.35 -6.44
N LEU A 375 -12.38 -14.31 -6.47
CA LEU A 375 -12.52 -15.58 -5.78
C LEU A 375 -12.69 -15.39 -4.27
N ILE A 376 -11.92 -14.47 -3.66
CA ILE A 376 -11.99 -14.15 -2.24
C ILE A 376 -13.35 -13.50 -1.91
N SER A 377 -13.78 -12.52 -2.71
CA SER A 377 -15.06 -11.82 -2.48
C SER A 377 -16.26 -12.76 -2.56
N LYS A 378 -16.30 -13.64 -3.56
CA LYS A 378 -17.43 -14.57 -3.72
C LYS A 378 -17.42 -15.68 -2.69
N ALA A 379 -16.25 -16.11 -2.23
CA ALA A 379 -16.11 -17.14 -1.23
C ALA A 379 -16.78 -16.77 0.12
N GLU A 380 -16.98 -15.49 0.43
CA GLU A 380 -17.70 -15.06 1.65
C GLU A 380 -19.10 -15.68 1.77
N LYS A 381 -19.76 -15.88 0.62
CA LYS A 381 -21.12 -16.44 0.51
C LYS A 381 -21.15 -17.97 0.47
N GLU A 382 -19.99 -18.61 0.38
CA GLU A 382 -19.89 -20.06 0.25
C GLU A 382 -19.77 -20.73 1.63
N SER A 383 -20.31 -21.95 1.70
CA SER A 383 -20.20 -22.80 2.88
C SER A 383 -18.94 -23.65 2.81
N SER A 384 -18.12 -23.62 3.86
CA SER A 384 -16.96 -24.50 4.02
C SER A 384 -17.29 -25.83 4.70
N GLN A 385 -18.58 -26.17 4.88
CA GLN A 385 -19.01 -27.37 5.62
C GLN A 385 -18.50 -28.69 5.02
N HIS A 386 -18.18 -28.71 3.72
CA HIS A 386 -17.66 -29.87 3.01
C HIS A 386 -16.15 -29.81 2.79
N GLU A 387 -15.44 -28.79 3.28
CA GLU A 387 -13.96 -28.77 3.28
C GLU A 387 -13.44 -29.44 4.56
N VAL A 388 -13.79 -30.73 4.72
CA VAL A 388 -13.38 -31.56 5.85
C VAL A 388 -12.20 -32.42 5.43
N PHE A 389 -11.11 -32.33 6.20
CA PHE A 389 -9.88 -33.06 5.94
C PHE A 389 -9.53 -33.98 7.11
N ALA A 390 -9.32 -35.27 6.82
CA ALA A 390 -8.80 -36.23 7.78
C ALA A 390 -7.26 -36.26 7.69
N PRO A 391 -6.53 -35.98 8.78
CA PRO A 391 -5.08 -36.01 8.77
C PRO A 391 -4.57 -37.46 8.80
N ILE A 392 -3.71 -37.81 7.85
CA ILE A 392 -2.90 -39.04 7.88
C ILE A 392 -1.54 -38.69 8.48
N CYS A 393 -1.13 -39.41 9.53
CA CYS A 393 0.18 -39.23 10.15
C CYS A 393 1.29 -39.88 9.31
N LEU A 394 2.39 -39.14 9.06
CA LEU A 394 3.56 -39.62 8.31
C LEU A 394 4.78 -39.85 9.22
N THR A 395 4.57 -39.78 10.54
CA THR A 395 5.63 -39.91 11.55
C THR A 395 5.28 -40.94 12.62
N SER A 396 6.24 -41.77 13.01
CA SER A 396 6.07 -42.81 14.04
C SER A 396 6.16 -42.27 15.48
N GLN A 397 6.90 -41.17 15.67
CA GLN A 397 7.07 -40.41 16.91
C GLN A 397 7.15 -38.92 16.55
N PRO A 398 6.99 -37.97 17.51
CA PRO A 398 7.04 -36.55 17.21
C PRO A 398 8.31 -36.14 16.43
N GLY A 399 8.13 -35.88 15.13
CA GLY A 399 9.21 -35.44 14.23
C GLY A 399 9.99 -36.55 13.51
N VAL A 400 9.70 -37.83 13.75
CA VAL A 400 10.42 -38.96 13.13
C VAL A 400 9.58 -39.56 12.00
N ARG A 401 10.01 -39.37 10.74
CA ARG A 401 9.32 -39.90 9.55
C ARG A 401 9.33 -41.44 9.54
N PHE A 402 8.24 -42.06 9.11
CA PHE A 402 8.14 -43.51 8.94
C PHE A 402 9.17 -44.02 7.92
N CYS A 403 9.82 -45.14 8.23
CA CYS A 403 10.71 -45.85 7.32
C CYS A 403 10.10 -47.15 6.77
N ASP A 404 9.34 -47.87 7.58
CA ASP A 404 8.64 -49.09 7.17
C ASP A 404 7.28 -49.19 7.90
N PRO A 405 6.28 -48.41 7.43
CA PRO A 405 5.01 -48.27 8.13
C PRO A 405 4.12 -49.52 7.97
N VAL A 406 3.55 -49.99 9.07
CA VAL A 406 2.69 -51.18 9.14
C VAL A 406 1.40 -50.91 9.90
N HIS A 407 0.33 -51.60 9.47
CA HIS A 407 -0.91 -51.69 10.20
C HIS A 407 -0.91 -52.91 11.12
N VAL A 408 -1.60 -52.76 12.25
CA VAL A 408 -1.79 -53.80 13.26
C VAL A 408 -3.28 -54.13 13.35
N PRO A 409 -3.67 -55.42 13.50
CA PRO A 409 -5.08 -55.81 13.54
C PRO A 409 -5.89 -55.07 14.60
N GLY A 410 -7.03 -54.51 14.18
CA GLY A 410 -8.00 -53.86 15.07
C GLY A 410 -7.67 -52.43 15.48
N LEU A 411 -6.54 -51.88 15.03
CA LEU A 411 -6.12 -50.52 15.32
C LEU A 411 -6.20 -49.65 14.05
N PRO A 412 -6.68 -48.40 14.16
CA PRO A 412 -6.67 -47.46 13.04
C PRO A 412 -5.31 -46.77 12.83
N ASP A 413 -4.41 -46.86 13.83
CA ASP A 413 -3.12 -46.18 13.82
C ASP A 413 -2.05 -46.99 13.05
N VAL A 414 -1.12 -46.25 12.45
CA VAL A 414 0.03 -46.80 11.73
C VAL A 414 1.25 -46.81 12.64
N PHE A 415 2.00 -47.91 12.59
CA PHE A 415 3.17 -48.13 13.45
C PHE A 415 4.43 -48.33 12.61
N GLU A 416 5.60 -48.03 13.19
CA GLU A 416 6.88 -48.41 12.59
C GLU A 416 7.09 -49.92 12.79
N ARG A 417 7.47 -50.66 11.74
CA ARG A 417 7.63 -52.12 11.82
C ARG A 417 8.57 -52.54 12.95
N GLU A 418 9.70 -51.86 13.08
CA GLU A 418 10.70 -52.12 14.13
C GLU A 418 10.10 -52.03 15.55
N TYR A 419 9.25 -51.02 15.79
CA TYR A 419 8.58 -50.87 17.08
C TYR A 419 7.68 -52.07 17.40
N VAL A 420 6.93 -52.55 16.40
CA VAL A 420 6.04 -53.70 16.60
C VAL A 420 6.84 -54.99 16.79
N LEU A 421 7.90 -55.20 16.00
CA LEU A 421 8.81 -56.34 16.15
C LEU A 421 9.45 -56.38 17.54
N GLN A 422 9.86 -55.22 18.06
CA GLN A 422 10.42 -55.11 19.39
C GLN A 422 9.39 -55.48 20.47
N LYS A 423 8.13 -55.03 20.34
CA LYS A 423 7.04 -55.45 21.26
C LYS A 423 6.76 -56.95 21.21
N ILE A 424 6.82 -57.56 20.02
CA ILE A 424 6.71 -59.02 19.85
C ILE A 424 7.85 -59.73 20.57
N LYS A 425 9.10 -59.25 20.40
CA LYS A 425 10.30 -59.80 21.04
C LYS A 425 10.26 -59.70 22.56
N ASP A 426 9.76 -58.58 23.07
CA ASP A 426 9.63 -58.31 24.52
C ASP A 426 8.42 -59.01 25.15
N GLY A 427 7.55 -59.64 24.35
CA GLY A 427 6.33 -60.31 24.82
C GLY A 427 5.24 -59.34 25.31
N GLU A 428 5.32 -58.07 24.93
CA GLU A 428 4.41 -57.01 25.35
C GLU A 428 3.21 -56.87 24.39
N ARG A 429 2.02 -56.55 24.92
CA ARG A 429 0.81 -56.31 24.09
C ARG A 429 0.69 -54.84 23.68
N ILE A 430 0.36 -54.61 22.41
CA ILE A 430 -0.07 -53.28 21.93
C ILE A 430 -1.51 -53.03 22.44
N PRO A 431 -1.79 -51.91 23.12
CA PRO A 431 -3.13 -51.59 23.61
C PRO A 431 -4.18 -51.64 22.50
N ASN A 432 -5.35 -52.22 22.80
CA ASN A 432 -6.52 -52.32 21.90
C ASN A 432 -6.30 -53.13 20.60
N CYS A 433 -5.18 -53.84 20.44
CA CYS A 433 -4.99 -54.77 19.32
C CYS A 433 -5.97 -55.94 19.42
N SER A 434 -6.61 -56.30 18.29
CA SER A 434 -7.62 -57.37 18.24
C SER A 434 -7.03 -58.78 18.16
N ALA A 435 -5.72 -58.92 17.94
CA ALA A 435 -5.03 -60.21 17.92
C ALA A 435 -4.68 -60.68 19.33
N GLU A 436 -5.05 -61.92 19.68
CA GLU A 436 -4.71 -62.50 20.99
C GLU A 436 -3.19 -62.74 21.17
N ILE A 437 -2.51 -63.11 20.06
CA ILE A 437 -1.07 -63.27 19.94
C ILE A 437 -0.63 -62.53 18.68
N LEU A 438 0.20 -61.50 18.86
CA LEU A 438 0.76 -60.73 17.75
C LEU A 438 1.99 -61.45 17.21
N THR A 439 1.96 -61.83 15.94
CA THR A 439 3.09 -62.47 15.23
C THR A 439 3.54 -61.58 14.09
N GLU A 440 4.73 -61.82 13.52
CA GLU A 440 5.21 -61.05 12.35
C GLU A 440 4.22 -61.12 11.16
N THR A 441 3.54 -62.26 11.00
CA THR A 441 2.51 -62.48 9.98
C THR A 441 1.18 -61.79 10.26
N SER A 442 0.98 -61.27 11.47
CA SER A 442 -0.24 -60.55 11.85
C SER A 442 -0.28 -59.11 11.34
N MET A 443 0.86 -58.54 10.95
CA MET A 443 0.98 -57.18 10.42
C MET A 443 0.92 -57.17 8.90
N TRP A 444 0.44 -56.06 8.33
CA TRP A 444 0.54 -55.81 6.90
C TRP A 444 1.03 -54.39 6.65
N ARG A 445 1.51 -54.16 5.43
CA ARG A 445 2.09 -52.88 5.03
C ARG A 445 1.02 -51.78 5.01
N ALA A 446 1.36 -50.60 5.50
CA ALA A 446 0.48 -49.44 5.41
C ALA A 446 0.60 -48.79 4.02
N THR A 447 0.10 -49.47 2.99
CA THR A 447 0.22 -49.06 1.58
C THR A 447 -0.38 -47.69 1.30
N ASP A 448 -1.38 -47.28 2.09
CA ASP A 448 -1.99 -45.95 2.08
C ASP A 448 -1.01 -44.85 2.53
N VAL A 449 -0.14 -45.15 3.50
CA VAL A 449 0.92 -44.25 3.98
C VAL A 449 2.16 -44.30 3.10
N GLU A 450 2.57 -45.49 2.64
CA GLU A 450 3.74 -45.68 1.77
C GLU A 450 3.63 -44.86 0.49
N LYS A 451 2.44 -44.82 -0.14
CA LYS A 451 2.15 -43.98 -1.33
C LYS A 451 2.41 -42.50 -1.07
N ILE A 452 2.02 -41.99 0.11
CA ILE A 452 2.19 -40.59 0.50
C ILE A 452 3.67 -40.27 0.77
N LEU A 453 4.38 -41.18 1.44
CA LEU A 453 5.79 -41.00 1.82
C LEU A 453 6.72 -40.86 0.60
N LEU A 454 6.44 -41.58 -0.49
CA LEU A 454 7.21 -41.48 -1.73
C LEU A 454 6.98 -40.14 -2.46
N SER A 455 5.80 -39.55 -2.29
CA SER A 455 5.31 -38.45 -3.13
C SER A 455 5.46 -37.06 -2.49
N LEU A 456 5.75 -36.99 -1.19
CA LEU A 456 5.82 -35.74 -0.41
C LEU A 456 7.19 -35.52 0.26
N PRO A 457 7.63 -34.27 0.46
CA PRO A 457 8.88 -33.96 1.18
C PRO A 457 8.93 -34.48 2.62
N PRO A 458 10.13 -34.81 3.16
CA PRO A 458 10.41 -35.14 4.57
C PRO A 458 9.83 -34.15 5.58
N SER A 459 9.77 -32.86 5.22
CA SER A 459 9.26 -31.79 6.07
C SER A 459 7.75 -31.90 6.36
N ILE A 460 6.97 -32.57 5.50
CA ILE A 460 5.53 -32.76 5.71
C ILE A 460 5.31 -33.95 6.66
N LYS A 461 4.76 -33.64 7.85
CA LYS A 461 4.55 -34.63 8.93
C LYS A 461 3.17 -35.26 8.91
N THR A 462 2.18 -34.59 8.34
CA THR A 462 0.82 -35.10 8.23
C THR A 462 0.22 -34.67 6.90
N PHE A 463 -0.56 -35.54 6.26
CA PHE A 463 -1.22 -35.26 4.99
C PHE A 463 -2.73 -35.13 5.18
N PRO A 464 -3.35 -33.99 4.80
CA PRO A 464 -4.80 -33.81 4.94
C PRO A 464 -5.54 -34.46 3.77
N VAL A 465 -6.22 -35.59 3.98
CA VAL A 465 -7.08 -36.20 2.94
C VAL A 465 -8.46 -35.57 2.98
N TRP A 466 -8.93 -35.09 1.84
CA TRP A 466 -10.30 -34.57 1.72
C TRP A 466 -11.33 -35.71 1.71
N VAL A 467 -12.20 -35.76 2.73
CA VAL A 467 -13.12 -36.90 2.92
C VAL A 467 -14.54 -36.66 2.42
N SER A 468 -14.84 -35.47 1.88
CA SER A 468 -16.18 -35.11 1.37
C SER A 468 -16.33 -35.27 -0.14
N TYR A 469 -15.46 -36.05 -0.79
CA TYR A 469 -15.40 -36.16 -2.26
C TYR A 469 -16.68 -36.64 -2.94
N GLY A 470 -17.52 -37.41 -2.25
CA GLY A 470 -18.83 -37.85 -2.76
C GLY A 470 -19.98 -36.86 -2.54
N LEU A 471 -19.76 -35.76 -1.83
CA LEU A 471 -20.81 -34.82 -1.41
C LEU A 471 -20.80 -33.50 -2.20
N VAL A 472 -19.77 -33.25 -2.99
CA VAL A 472 -19.56 -31.98 -3.71
C VAL A 472 -19.32 -32.26 -5.19
N THR A 473 -20.22 -31.78 -6.04
CA THR A 473 -20.05 -31.83 -7.50
C THR A 473 -19.48 -30.50 -8.00
N GLY A 474 -18.33 -30.54 -8.65
CA GLY A 474 -17.70 -29.37 -9.27
C GLY A 474 -18.31 -29.03 -10.64
N GLN A 475 -18.12 -27.79 -11.09
CA GLN A 475 -18.55 -27.32 -12.41
C GLN A 475 -17.59 -27.72 -13.55
N ASN A 476 -16.46 -28.37 -13.24
CA ASN A 476 -15.45 -28.80 -14.22
C ASN A 476 -15.01 -27.68 -15.18
N PHE A 477 -14.78 -26.48 -14.62
CA PHE A 477 -14.42 -25.27 -15.33
C PHE A 477 -15.49 -24.75 -16.30
N GLN A 478 -16.73 -25.23 -16.23
CA GLN A 478 -17.86 -24.72 -17.02
C GLN A 478 -18.55 -23.56 -16.29
N ILE A 479 -17.87 -22.41 -16.21
CA ILE A 479 -18.29 -21.29 -15.37
C ILE A 479 -19.18 -20.31 -16.15
N GLN A 480 -20.43 -20.15 -15.70
CA GLN A 480 -21.32 -19.07 -16.13
C GLN A 480 -21.16 -17.88 -15.18
N LEU A 481 -20.65 -16.77 -15.70
CA LEU A 481 -20.48 -15.53 -14.95
C LEU A 481 -21.53 -14.51 -15.39
N ASP A 482 -22.24 -13.95 -14.42
CA ASP A 482 -23.18 -12.83 -14.62
C ASP A 482 -22.47 -11.46 -14.55
N GLU A 483 -21.22 -11.43 -14.06
CA GLU A 483 -20.48 -10.19 -13.79
C GLU A 483 -19.49 -9.84 -14.90
N THR A 484 -19.34 -8.54 -15.16
CA THR A 484 -18.42 -8.02 -16.18
C THR A 484 -17.01 -7.88 -15.61
N PHE A 485 -16.01 -7.88 -16.49
CA PHE A 485 -14.61 -7.68 -16.09
C PHE A 485 -14.38 -6.36 -15.33
N ALA A 486 -15.14 -5.30 -15.67
CA ALA A 486 -15.10 -4.04 -14.95
C ALA A 486 -15.52 -4.20 -13.48
N LYS A 487 -16.61 -4.94 -13.23
CA LYS A 487 -17.09 -5.21 -11.86
C LYS A 487 -16.10 -6.04 -11.05
N MET A 488 -15.48 -7.06 -11.66
CA MET A 488 -14.40 -7.82 -11.03
C MET A 488 -13.20 -6.92 -10.66
N THR A 489 -12.87 -5.96 -11.52
CA THR A 489 -11.80 -4.99 -11.26
C THR A 489 -12.16 -4.03 -10.13
N GLU A 490 -13.45 -3.70 -9.93
CA GLU A 490 -13.89 -2.91 -8.78
C GLU A 490 -13.72 -3.66 -7.45
N GLU A 491 -13.92 -4.98 -7.44
CA GLU A 491 -13.69 -5.80 -6.23
C GLU A 491 -12.24 -5.74 -5.76
N LEU A 492 -11.28 -5.54 -6.67
CA LEU A 492 -9.86 -5.36 -6.33
C LEU A 492 -9.64 -4.19 -5.35
N LYS A 493 -10.48 -3.14 -5.40
CA LYS A 493 -10.39 -1.98 -4.50
C LYS A 493 -10.56 -2.35 -3.02
N ALA A 494 -11.28 -3.44 -2.72
CA ALA A 494 -11.46 -3.93 -1.36
C ALA A 494 -10.24 -4.71 -0.83
N TYR A 495 -9.30 -5.08 -1.71
CA TYR A 495 -8.13 -5.89 -1.38
C TYR A 495 -6.84 -5.15 -1.77
N PRO A 496 -6.45 -4.09 -1.03
CA PRO A 496 -5.32 -3.23 -1.39
C PRO A 496 -3.98 -3.98 -1.46
N HIS A 497 -3.81 -5.09 -0.73
CA HIS A 497 -2.62 -5.93 -0.80
C HIS A 497 -2.45 -6.64 -2.16
N LEU A 498 -3.53 -6.83 -2.92
CA LEU A 498 -3.51 -7.37 -4.29
C LEU A 498 -3.40 -6.26 -5.37
N THR A 499 -3.30 -5.00 -4.97
CA THR A 499 -3.06 -3.89 -5.90
C THR A 499 -1.58 -3.54 -5.87
N ALA A 500 -0.94 -3.47 -7.04
CA ALA A 500 0.45 -3.00 -7.13
C ALA A 500 0.53 -1.57 -6.58
N THR A 501 1.31 -1.40 -5.51
CA THR A 501 1.49 -0.11 -4.85
C THR A 501 2.43 0.74 -5.72
N PRO A 502 1.99 1.92 -6.18
CA PRO A 502 2.83 2.88 -6.88
C PRO A 502 4.13 3.17 -6.13
N PRO A 503 5.31 3.23 -6.80
CA PRO A 503 6.59 3.56 -6.20
C PRO A 503 6.53 4.68 -5.15
N LEU A 504 5.99 5.86 -5.49
CA LEU A 504 5.97 7.00 -4.56
C LEU A 504 5.09 6.79 -3.32
N LEU A 505 4.05 5.95 -3.40
CA LEU A 505 3.22 5.61 -2.25
C LEU A 505 3.94 4.68 -1.27
N LEU A 506 5.09 4.09 -1.65
CA LEU A 506 5.90 3.26 -0.76
C LEU A 506 6.70 4.07 0.27
N LYS A 507 6.82 5.40 0.10
CA LYS A 507 7.53 6.27 1.07
C LYS A 507 6.84 6.29 2.44
N ASP A 508 5.51 6.30 2.43
CA ASP A 508 4.65 6.41 3.62
C ASP A 508 4.20 5.05 4.17
N VAL A 509 4.53 3.95 3.47
CA VAL A 509 4.17 2.60 3.91
C VAL A 509 5.07 2.19 5.08
N GLY A 510 4.45 1.99 6.25
CA GLY A 510 5.11 1.48 7.45
C GLY A 510 5.46 -0.02 7.38
N LEU A 511 5.49 -0.69 8.53
CA LEU A 511 5.78 -2.14 8.65
C LEU A 511 4.61 -3.06 8.22
N ASP A 512 3.72 -2.56 7.36
CA ASP A 512 2.35 -3.07 7.26
C ASP A 512 2.20 -4.22 6.24
N GLY A 513 2.90 -5.33 6.52
CA GLY A 513 2.83 -6.62 5.83
C GLY A 513 3.16 -6.61 4.32
N PRO A 514 3.11 -7.78 3.66
CA PRO A 514 3.47 -7.90 2.25
C PRO A 514 2.45 -7.20 1.35
N ARG A 515 2.97 -6.40 0.40
CA ARG A 515 2.21 -5.69 -0.63
C ARG A 515 2.86 -5.92 -1.99
N LEU A 516 2.05 -5.97 -3.04
CA LEU A 516 2.55 -6.01 -4.41
C LEU A 516 3.25 -4.69 -4.75
N VAL A 517 4.42 -4.77 -5.36
CA VAL A 517 5.21 -3.61 -5.83
C VAL A 517 5.71 -3.88 -7.25
N LEU A 518 5.84 -2.82 -8.04
CA LEU A 518 6.52 -2.91 -9.33
C LEU A 518 8.02 -2.76 -9.08
N LEU A 519 8.82 -3.72 -9.55
CA LEU A 519 10.28 -3.64 -9.52
C LEU A 519 10.81 -3.02 -10.82
N LYS A 520 10.14 -3.27 -11.95
CA LYS A 520 10.38 -2.73 -13.29
C LYS A 520 9.06 -2.69 -14.08
N GLU A 521 9.06 -2.11 -15.28
CA GLU A 521 7.86 -1.97 -16.14
C GLU A 521 7.11 -3.31 -16.32
N ASP A 522 7.86 -4.40 -16.49
CA ASP A 522 7.35 -5.75 -16.72
C ASP A 522 7.67 -6.75 -15.59
N ASN A 523 8.00 -6.28 -14.38
CA ASN A 523 8.31 -7.17 -13.24
C ASN A 523 7.66 -6.69 -11.94
N MET A 524 6.83 -7.54 -11.35
CA MET A 524 6.27 -7.34 -10.02
C MET A 524 6.96 -8.21 -8.96
N GLY A 525 7.11 -7.63 -7.78
CA GLY A 525 7.59 -8.32 -6.58
C GLY A 525 6.68 -8.05 -5.39
N VAL A 526 7.15 -8.46 -4.21
CA VAL A 526 6.46 -8.22 -2.94
C VAL A 526 7.37 -7.44 -2.00
N TYR A 527 6.86 -6.33 -1.46
CA TYR A 527 7.50 -5.60 -0.37
C TYR A 527 7.62 -6.50 0.86
N ILE A 528 8.82 -6.60 1.43
CA ILE A 528 9.13 -7.41 2.62
C ILE A 528 9.27 -6.51 3.83
N GLU A 529 10.24 -5.58 3.79
CA GLU A 529 10.52 -4.68 4.90
C GLU A 529 11.25 -3.41 4.43
N LYS A 530 11.30 -2.39 5.30
CA LYS A 530 12.05 -1.16 5.05
C LYS A 530 13.54 -1.40 5.27
N ALA A 531 14.39 -0.89 4.37
CA ALA A 531 15.84 -1.10 4.50
C ALA A 531 16.41 -0.31 5.69
N LYS A 532 17.36 -0.91 6.41
CA LYS A 532 18.02 -0.25 7.55
C LYS A 532 19.05 0.75 7.03
N GLY A 533 18.82 2.05 7.26
CA GLY A 533 19.80 3.12 7.03
C GLY A 533 19.39 4.22 6.04
N SER A 534 18.29 4.06 5.31
CA SER A 534 17.74 5.06 4.39
C SER A 534 16.21 5.09 4.47
N PRO A 535 15.57 6.27 4.62
CA PRO A 535 14.11 6.37 4.62
C PRO A 535 13.47 6.11 3.26
N GLN A 536 14.26 6.13 2.17
CA GLN A 536 13.83 5.98 0.77
C GLN A 536 14.03 4.57 0.20
N ASP A 537 14.64 3.65 0.96
CA ASP A 537 14.97 2.31 0.47
C ASP A 537 14.08 1.24 1.11
N PHE A 538 13.66 0.25 0.33
CA PHE A 538 12.95 -0.92 0.81
C PHE A 538 13.49 -2.21 0.23
N ILE A 539 13.25 -3.31 0.94
CA ILE A 539 13.58 -4.66 0.51
C ILE A 539 12.33 -5.28 -0.08
N ALA A 540 12.39 -5.66 -1.35
CA ALA A 540 11.37 -6.48 -2.01
C ALA A 540 11.95 -7.81 -2.46
N PHE A 541 11.09 -8.80 -2.63
CA PHE A 541 11.47 -10.09 -3.19
C PHE A 541 11.05 -10.18 -4.66
N ASP A 542 12.00 -10.48 -5.53
CA ASP A 542 11.78 -10.75 -6.95
C ASP A 542 11.60 -12.26 -7.16
N PHE A 543 10.38 -12.70 -7.48
CA PHE A 543 10.06 -14.12 -7.68
C PHE A 543 10.56 -14.66 -9.03
N LEU A 544 10.85 -13.81 -10.01
CA LEU A 544 11.47 -14.23 -11.26
C LEU A 544 12.96 -14.48 -11.08
N ALA A 545 13.65 -13.58 -10.34
CA ALA A 545 15.08 -13.70 -10.08
C ALA A 545 15.42 -14.58 -8.87
N GLY A 546 14.46 -14.82 -7.96
CA GLY A 546 14.62 -15.64 -6.76
C GLY A 546 15.54 -15.04 -5.70
N LYS A 547 15.55 -13.71 -5.56
CA LYS A 547 16.42 -13.00 -4.62
C LYS A 547 15.72 -11.78 -4.02
N HIS A 548 16.22 -11.33 -2.87
CA HIS A 548 15.87 -10.03 -2.31
C HIS A 548 16.57 -8.92 -3.11
N GLU A 549 15.81 -7.89 -3.49
CA GLU A 549 16.31 -6.67 -4.12
C GLU A 549 16.13 -5.50 -3.15
N ASN A 550 17.19 -4.71 -3.01
CA ASN A 550 17.11 -3.41 -2.34
C ASN A 550 16.74 -2.37 -3.40
N VAL A 551 15.62 -1.69 -3.18
CA VAL A 551 15.01 -0.80 -4.18
C VAL A 551 14.86 0.59 -3.57
N ASN A 552 15.43 1.59 -4.24
CA ASN A 552 15.22 2.99 -3.91
C ASN A 552 13.91 3.48 -4.54
N VAL A 553 13.04 4.07 -3.73
CA VAL A 553 11.70 4.52 -4.16
C VAL A 553 11.77 5.61 -5.23
N ASP A 554 12.72 6.54 -5.12
CA ASP A 554 12.84 7.67 -6.04
C ASP A 554 13.42 7.24 -7.39
N GLU A 555 14.42 6.35 -7.39
CA GLU A 555 14.96 5.75 -8.61
C GLU A 555 13.91 4.91 -9.34
N LEU A 556 13.14 4.10 -8.60
CA LEU A 556 12.06 3.30 -9.14
C LEU A 556 10.93 4.19 -9.69
N ALA A 557 10.56 5.27 -9.00
CA ALA A 557 9.57 6.22 -9.50
C ALA A 557 10.03 6.88 -10.82
N HIS A 558 11.32 7.22 -10.91
CA HIS A 558 11.92 7.75 -12.13
C HIS A 558 11.89 6.73 -13.29
N GLU A 559 12.33 5.49 -13.05
CA GLU A 559 12.37 4.42 -14.04
C GLU A 559 10.95 4.08 -14.57
N MET A 560 9.99 3.99 -13.67
CA MET A 560 8.60 3.65 -13.98
C MET A 560 7.80 4.82 -14.57
N ARG A 561 8.43 5.99 -14.74
CA ARG A 561 7.77 7.26 -15.09
C ARG A 561 6.53 7.50 -14.22
N ASP A 562 6.62 7.10 -12.95
CA ASP A 562 5.54 7.24 -12.01
C ASP A 562 5.45 8.70 -11.59
N THR A 563 4.71 9.46 -12.38
CA THR A 563 4.35 10.85 -12.10
C THR A 563 3.03 10.93 -11.35
N ARG A 564 2.53 9.86 -10.71
CA ARG A 564 1.21 9.80 -10.04
C ARG A 564 1.16 10.59 -8.72
N SER A 565 1.82 11.74 -8.68
CA SER A 565 1.28 12.92 -8.01
C SER A 565 0.37 13.76 -8.92
N ASP A 566 0.38 13.60 -10.27
CA ASP A 566 0.02 14.71 -11.16
C ASP A 566 -1.17 14.57 -12.14
N GLN A 567 -1.88 13.43 -12.30
CA GLN A 567 -3.01 13.36 -13.27
C GLN A 567 -4.30 12.62 -12.88
N THR A 568 -4.42 12.13 -11.65
CA THR A 568 -5.74 11.84 -11.07
C THR A 568 -6.05 12.94 -10.07
N PHE A 569 -7.15 13.66 -10.29
CA PHE A 569 -7.68 14.63 -9.33
C PHE A 569 -7.98 13.90 -8.01
N MET A 570 -6.98 13.89 -7.13
CA MET A 570 -7.01 13.31 -5.80
C MET A 570 -6.77 14.45 -4.83
N THR A 571 -7.78 14.77 -4.06
CA THR A 571 -7.69 15.76 -2.99
C THR A 571 -7.63 14.99 -1.68
N THR A 572 -6.66 15.29 -0.82
CA THR A 572 -6.58 14.64 0.51
C THR A 572 -7.70 15.11 1.43
N ARG A 573 -8.27 16.28 1.12
CA ARG A 573 -9.36 16.95 1.83
C ARG A 573 -10.38 17.52 0.85
N THR A 574 -11.58 17.84 1.32
CA THR A 574 -12.57 18.55 0.49
C THR A 574 -12.07 19.98 0.23
N PRO A 575 -11.84 20.39 -1.04
CA PRO A 575 -11.32 21.71 -1.35
C PRO A 575 -12.37 22.79 -1.09
N LYS A 576 -11.97 23.87 -0.40
CA LYS A 576 -12.83 25.04 -0.17
C LYS A 576 -12.83 26.00 -1.36
N GLU A 577 -11.74 26.02 -2.12
CA GLU A 577 -11.56 26.88 -3.29
C GLU A 577 -10.71 26.18 -4.35
N ALA A 578 -11.14 26.29 -5.60
CA ALA A 578 -10.45 25.77 -6.77
C ALA A 578 -9.97 26.94 -7.62
N ILE A 579 -8.66 27.03 -7.81
CA ILE A 579 -7.99 28.15 -8.46
C ILE A 579 -7.38 27.66 -9.77
N LEU A 580 -7.85 28.19 -10.90
CA LEU A 580 -7.20 27.96 -12.19
C LEU A 580 -6.34 29.16 -12.55
N VAL A 581 -5.02 28.95 -12.61
CA VAL A 581 -4.10 30.00 -13.01
C VAL A 581 -3.91 29.95 -14.52
N LEU A 582 -4.29 31.04 -15.19
CA LEU A 582 -4.09 31.25 -16.62
C LEU A 582 -2.84 32.11 -16.82
N VAL A 583 -1.83 31.53 -17.45
CA VAL A 583 -0.57 32.21 -17.74
C VAL A 583 -0.48 32.55 -19.22
N ASP A 584 -0.34 33.84 -19.51
CA ASP A 584 -0.06 34.33 -20.84
C ASP A 584 1.39 33.98 -21.23
N SER A 585 1.52 33.26 -22.33
CA SER A 585 2.80 32.89 -22.94
C SER A 585 2.92 33.44 -24.36
N SER A 586 2.12 34.45 -24.72
CA SER A 586 2.16 35.12 -26.01
C SER A 586 3.48 35.86 -26.27
N SER A 587 3.72 36.24 -27.53
CA SER A 587 4.97 36.94 -27.90
C SER A 587 5.12 38.32 -27.24
N SER A 588 4.03 38.99 -26.84
CA SER A 588 4.09 40.29 -26.15
C SER A 588 4.65 40.19 -24.73
N MET A 589 4.64 38.98 -24.16
CA MET A 589 5.24 38.70 -22.85
C MET A 589 6.79 38.75 -22.86
N LYS A 590 7.43 38.91 -24.03
CA LYS A 590 8.88 39.17 -24.17
C LYS A 590 9.26 40.63 -23.93
N GLU A 591 8.29 41.53 -23.92
CA GLU A 591 8.56 42.95 -23.70
C GLU A 591 9.08 43.18 -22.28
N THR A 592 9.83 44.26 -22.10
CA THR A 592 10.28 44.72 -20.78
C THR A 592 9.06 45.06 -19.92
N CYS A 593 9.13 44.72 -18.63
CA CYS A 593 8.01 44.89 -17.72
C CYS A 593 7.82 46.34 -17.23
N TYR A 594 8.14 46.65 -15.97
CA TYR A 594 7.78 47.88 -15.28
C TYR A 594 8.60 49.10 -15.76
N ASP A 595 9.73 49.36 -15.12
CA ASP A 595 10.76 50.35 -15.47
C ASP A 595 11.88 50.23 -14.41
N SER A 596 12.95 49.52 -14.72
CA SER A 596 14.23 49.59 -13.99
C SER A 596 15.34 49.15 -14.94
N ASP A 597 16.60 49.48 -14.63
CA ASP A 597 17.81 49.15 -15.39
C ASP A 597 18.03 47.63 -15.64
N ASP A 598 17.08 46.78 -15.22
CA ASP A 598 17.05 45.33 -15.37
C ASP A 598 16.31 44.86 -16.63
N LYS A 599 16.93 43.91 -17.34
CA LYS A 599 16.41 43.26 -18.56
C LYS A 599 15.26 42.28 -18.30
N MET A 600 14.41 42.51 -17.29
CA MET A 600 13.36 41.57 -16.90
C MET A 600 12.15 41.65 -17.83
N THR A 601 11.76 40.50 -18.42
CA THR A 601 10.58 40.44 -19.29
C THR A 601 9.28 40.33 -18.49
N ARG A 602 8.13 40.63 -19.10
CA ARG A 602 6.81 40.40 -18.48
C ARG A 602 6.63 38.93 -18.06
N LEU A 603 7.12 37.98 -18.87
CA LEU A 603 7.06 36.56 -18.54
C LEU A 603 7.91 36.23 -17.30
N ASP A 604 9.09 36.84 -17.14
CA ASP A 604 9.92 36.65 -15.95
C ASP A 604 9.24 37.19 -14.69
N ALA A 605 8.56 38.34 -14.81
CA ALA A 605 7.73 38.88 -13.72
C ALA A 605 6.61 37.89 -13.33
N VAL A 606 5.92 37.29 -14.32
CA VAL A 606 4.88 36.28 -14.07
C VAL A 606 5.44 35.05 -13.35
N LYS A 607 6.64 34.59 -13.73
CA LYS A 607 7.31 33.46 -13.04
C LYS A 607 7.53 33.78 -11.55
N GLN A 608 8.09 34.95 -11.24
CA GLN A 608 8.32 35.38 -9.85
C GLN A 608 7.02 35.53 -9.04
N LEU A 609 5.99 36.14 -9.64
CA LEU A 609 4.69 36.30 -8.97
C LEU A 609 4.05 34.93 -8.68
N PHE A 610 4.17 33.99 -9.62
CA PHE A 610 3.65 32.64 -9.45
C PHE A 610 4.42 31.83 -8.40
N ASP A 611 5.75 31.98 -8.33
CA ASP A 611 6.56 31.33 -7.30
C ASP A 611 6.19 31.81 -5.89
N ASN A 612 5.93 33.11 -5.73
CA ASN A 612 5.42 33.66 -4.48
C ASN A 612 4.02 33.16 -4.17
N PHE A 613 3.12 33.15 -5.16
CA PHE A 613 1.77 32.61 -5.01
C PHE A 613 1.78 31.17 -4.49
N THR A 614 2.55 30.29 -5.12
CA THR A 614 2.66 28.87 -4.73
C THR A 614 3.28 28.72 -3.35
N THR A 615 4.41 29.39 -3.10
CA THR A 615 5.13 29.29 -1.81
C THR A 615 4.27 29.77 -0.64
N ARG A 616 3.59 30.91 -0.79
CA ARG A 616 2.71 31.44 0.27
C ARG A 616 1.41 30.64 0.42
N SER A 617 0.83 30.15 -0.68
CA SER A 617 -0.36 29.28 -0.61
C SER A 617 -0.09 27.98 0.15
N MET A 618 1.09 27.38 -0.05
CA MET A 618 1.53 26.20 0.71
C MET A 618 1.81 26.56 2.18
N ALA A 619 2.52 27.65 2.45
CA ALA A 619 2.86 28.06 3.81
C ALA A 619 1.62 28.36 4.67
N TYR A 620 0.55 28.87 4.06
CA TYR A 620 -0.68 29.19 4.79
C TYR A 620 -1.65 28.02 4.96
N ASP A 621 -1.34 26.86 4.39
CA ASP A 621 -2.15 25.63 4.41
C ASP A 621 -3.62 25.85 4.01
N PHE A 622 -3.86 26.64 2.95
CA PHE A 622 -5.21 26.80 2.43
C PHE A 622 -5.70 25.48 1.81
N HIS A 623 -7.00 25.21 1.95
CA HIS A 623 -7.67 24.06 1.33
C HIS A 623 -7.95 24.33 -0.15
N HIS A 624 -6.88 24.66 -0.89
CA HIS A 624 -6.90 25.02 -2.30
C HIS A 624 -6.53 23.83 -3.17
N VAL A 625 -7.18 23.74 -4.32
CA VAL A 625 -6.70 22.94 -5.44
C VAL A 625 -6.39 23.85 -6.60
N ILE A 626 -5.20 23.72 -7.18
CA ILE A 626 -4.69 24.66 -8.17
C ILE A 626 -4.44 23.93 -9.48
N GLY A 627 -4.98 24.47 -10.57
CA GLY A 627 -4.71 24.02 -11.93
C GLY A 627 -3.89 25.07 -12.70
N LEU A 628 -3.14 24.64 -13.69
CA LEU A 628 -2.31 25.53 -14.50
C LEU A 628 -2.61 25.37 -15.99
N VAL A 629 -2.94 26.47 -16.64
CA VAL A 629 -3.17 26.55 -18.09
C VAL A 629 -2.29 27.64 -18.66
N LYS A 630 -1.57 27.32 -19.72
CA LYS A 630 -0.91 28.33 -20.54
C LYS A 630 -1.78 28.70 -21.72
N PHE A 631 -1.70 29.95 -22.14
CA PHE A 631 -2.31 30.37 -23.39
C PHE A 631 -1.38 31.24 -24.22
N ASP A 632 -1.43 31.00 -25.52
CA ASP A 632 -0.76 31.74 -26.59
C ASP A 632 -1.73 31.75 -27.78
N SER A 633 -1.30 31.34 -28.97
CA SER A 633 -2.22 31.11 -30.12
C SER A 633 -3.10 29.88 -29.91
N SER A 634 -2.79 29.08 -28.88
CA SER A 634 -3.50 27.90 -28.43
C SER A 634 -3.62 27.92 -26.91
N VAL A 635 -4.65 27.28 -26.38
CA VAL A 635 -4.85 27.11 -24.93
C VAL A 635 -4.50 25.68 -24.57
N LYS A 636 -3.61 25.49 -23.59
CA LYS A 636 -3.16 24.16 -23.16
C LYS A 636 -3.11 24.06 -21.64
N THR A 637 -3.79 23.07 -21.08
CA THR A 637 -3.62 22.65 -19.68
C THR A 637 -2.25 22.03 -19.50
N LEU A 638 -1.44 22.63 -18.62
CA LEU A 638 -0.12 22.10 -18.25
C LEU A 638 -0.21 21.15 -17.08
N HIS A 639 -1.09 21.46 -16.13
CA HIS A 639 -1.30 20.64 -14.94
C HIS A 639 -2.76 20.69 -14.52
N THR A 640 -3.32 19.54 -14.16
CA THR A 640 -4.68 19.44 -13.61
C THR A 640 -4.72 19.90 -12.15
N PHE A 641 -5.91 20.06 -11.57
CA PHE A 641 -6.06 20.48 -10.18
C PHE A 641 -5.34 19.53 -9.21
N THR A 642 -4.47 20.07 -8.35
CA THR A 642 -3.79 19.34 -7.28
C THR A 642 -3.57 20.23 -6.06
N GLU A 643 -3.27 19.61 -4.91
CA GLU A 643 -2.86 20.25 -3.66
C GLU A 643 -1.33 20.43 -3.58
N THR A 644 -0.56 19.65 -4.36
CA THR A 644 0.92 19.65 -4.35
C THR A 644 1.48 20.53 -5.48
N LEU A 645 2.16 21.62 -5.12
CA LEU A 645 2.57 22.67 -6.09
C LEU A 645 4.06 22.61 -6.50
N GLU A 646 4.81 21.60 -6.06
CA GLU A 646 6.25 21.51 -6.33
C GLU A 646 6.55 21.32 -7.83
N THR A 647 5.79 20.45 -8.51
CA THR A 647 5.92 20.21 -9.96
C THR A 647 5.42 21.39 -10.81
N PHE A 648 4.66 22.33 -10.24
CA PHE A 648 4.16 23.51 -10.96
C PHE A 648 5.27 24.51 -11.26
N LYS A 649 6.24 24.64 -10.35
CA LYS A 649 7.38 25.55 -10.53
C LYS A 649 8.16 25.18 -11.78
N GLU A 650 8.40 23.88 -12.02
CA GLU A 650 9.09 23.40 -13.22
C GLU A 650 8.32 23.72 -14.51
N HIS A 651 7.00 23.49 -14.52
CA HIS A 651 6.16 23.78 -15.69
C HIS A 651 6.19 25.26 -16.08
N ILE A 652 6.11 26.16 -15.08
CA ILE A 652 6.17 27.61 -15.27
C ILE A 652 7.55 28.06 -15.74
N HIS A 653 8.63 27.56 -15.13
CA HIS A 653 10.00 27.94 -15.49
C HIS A 653 10.34 27.57 -16.93
N ASN A 654 9.80 26.45 -17.43
CA ASN A 654 9.95 25.99 -18.80
C ASN A 654 9.14 26.77 -19.84
N LEU A 655 8.27 27.70 -19.42
CA LEU A 655 7.51 28.53 -20.34
C LEU A 655 8.41 29.48 -21.14
N LYS A 656 8.13 29.54 -22.44
CA LYS A 656 8.76 30.45 -23.40
C LYS A 656 7.66 31.21 -24.13
N ALA A 657 7.85 32.53 -24.26
CA ALA A 657 6.91 33.38 -24.96
C ALA A 657 6.91 33.12 -26.48
N ASN A 658 5.74 32.83 -27.05
CA ASN A 658 5.52 32.58 -28.47
C ASN A 658 4.05 32.81 -28.86
N GLY A 659 3.74 32.93 -30.17
CA GLY A 659 2.34 33.04 -30.62
C GLY A 659 1.66 34.39 -30.32
N ARG A 660 0.33 34.44 -30.47
CA ARG A 660 -0.55 35.61 -30.27
C ARG A 660 -1.55 35.35 -29.16
N THR A 661 -1.99 36.37 -28.43
CA THR A 661 -2.84 36.21 -27.25
C THR A 661 -4.29 35.81 -27.58
N ALA A 662 -4.74 34.66 -27.05
CA ALA A 662 -6.12 34.16 -27.11
C ALA A 662 -6.78 34.12 -25.71
N LEU A 663 -6.93 35.31 -25.10
CA LEU A 663 -7.35 35.51 -23.72
C LEU A 663 -8.78 35.02 -23.43
N TYR A 664 -9.76 35.40 -24.26
CA TYR A 664 -11.16 35.02 -24.00
C TYR A 664 -11.41 33.53 -24.27
N ASP A 665 -10.69 32.94 -25.21
CA ASP A 665 -10.72 31.49 -25.43
C ASP A 665 -10.08 30.74 -24.23
N ALA A 666 -9.03 31.31 -23.62
CA ALA A 666 -8.43 30.77 -22.39
C ALA A 666 -9.38 30.83 -21.20
N LEU A 667 -10.09 31.95 -21.02
CA LEU A 667 -11.15 32.08 -20.01
C LEU A 667 -12.26 31.06 -20.24
N ASN A 668 -12.72 30.87 -21.49
CA ASN A 668 -13.76 29.91 -21.81
C ASN A 668 -13.30 28.45 -21.58
N HIS A 669 -12.04 28.12 -21.87
CA HIS A 669 -11.45 26.82 -21.50
C HIS A 669 -11.41 26.64 -19.98
N GLY A 670 -11.06 27.70 -19.25
CA GLY A 670 -11.03 27.67 -17.79
C GLY A 670 -12.38 27.42 -17.15
N ILE A 671 -13.47 27.92 -17.75
CA ILE A 671 -14.84 27.59 -17.35
C ILE A 671 -15.07 26.08 -17.44
N SER A 672 -14.70 25.46 -18.56
CA SER A 672 -14.89 24.02 -18.75
C SER A 672 -14.08 23.16 -17.78
N GLU A 673 -12.89 23.59 -17.37
CA GLU A 673 -12.09 22.87 -16.37
C GLU A 673 -12.64 23.04 -14.94
N LEU A 674 -13.01 24.26 -14.56
CA LEU A 674 -13.56 24.55 -13.23
C LEU A 674 -14.98 23.99 -13.03
N GLU A 675 -15.77 23.88 -14.10
CA GLU A 675 -17.10 23.26 -14.06
C GLU A 675 -17.02 21.80 -13.60
N LYS A 676 -16.01 21.05 -14.06
CA LYS A 676 -15.79 19.66 -13.61
C LYS A 676 -15.57 19.58 -12.10
N VAL A 677 -14.81 20.53 -11.55
CA VAL A 677 -14.55 20.61 -10.11
C VAL A 677 -15.81 21.02 -9.36
N GLY A 678 -16.56 22.00 -9.86
CA GLY A 678 -17.82 22.44 -9.25
C GLY A 678 -18.91 21.37 -9.25
N GLN A 679 -18.96 20.50 -10.26
CA GLN A 679 -19.86 19.34 -10.28
C GLN A 679 -19.51 18.31 -9.20
N GLN A 680 -18.22 18.11 -8.95
CA GLN A 680 -17.73 17.18 -7.92
C GLN A 680 -17.81 17.77 -6.51
N PHE A 681 -17.59 19.08 -6.36
CA PHE A 681 -17.60 19.79 -5.08
C PHE A 681 -18.47 21.05 -5.17
N PRO A 682 -19.80 20.93 -4.93
CA PRO A 682 -20.75 22.03 -5.09
C PRO A 682 -20.50 23.26 -4.20
N ASP A 683 -19.94 23.04 -3.01
CA ASP A 683 -19.62 24.11 -2.05
C ASP A 683 -18.26 24.78 -2.31
N CYS A 684 -17.53 24.33 -3.33
CA CYS A 684 -16.20 24.84 -3.65
C CYS A 684 -16.29 26.20 -4.38
N ARG A 685 -15.53 27.18 -3.91
CA ARG A 685 -15.42 28.49 -4.59
C ARG A 685 -14.57 28.34 -5.85
N LEU A 686 -15.12 28.69 -7.01
CA LEU A 686 -14.42 28.57 -8.29
C LEU A 686 -13.80 29.92 -8.69
N ARG A 687 -12.49 29.92 -8.96
CA ARG A 687 -11.73 31.13 -9.26
C ARG A 687 -10.76 30.94 -10.40
N ILE A 688 -10.64 31.96 -11.25
CA ILE A 688 -9.60 32.10 -12.25
C ILE A 688 -8.67 33.24 -11.84
N ILE A 689 -7.36 33.01 -11.86
CA ILE A 689 -6.34 34.06 -11.75
C ILE A 689 -5.67 34.19 -13.12
N CYS A 690 -5.77 35.36 -13.74
CA CYS A 690 -5.21 35.62 -15.06
C CYS A 690 -3.96 36.50 -14.96
N LEU A 691 -2.81 35.96 -15.39
CA LEU A 691 -1.52 36.64 -15.45
C LEU A 691 -1.19 36.96 -16.91
N THR A 692 -1.37 38.22 -17.31
CA THR A 692 -1.31 38.64 -18.73
C THR A 692 -0.99 40.13 -18.86
N ASP A 693 -0.56 40.56 -20.04
CA ASP A 693 -0.54 41.98 -20.40
C ASP A 693 -1.89 42.49 -20.95
N GLY A 694 -2.87 41.59 -21.10
CA GLY A 694 -4.29 41.88 -21.26
C GLY A 694 -4.78 42.00 -22.71
N ASN A 695 -3.91 42.12 -23.70
CA ASN A 695 -4.36 42.41 -25.06
C ASN A 695 -4.75 41.15 -25.82
N ASP A 696 -6.05 40.86 -25.94
CA ASP A 696 -6.53 39.81 -26.83
C ASP A 696 -6.38 40.18 -28.30
N VAL A 697 -5.82 39.27 -29.11
CA VAL A 697 -5.55 39.51 -30.54
C VAL A 697 -6.32 38.56 -31.45
N MET A 698 -6.69 37.37 -30.96
CA MET A 698 -7.22 36.31 -31.82
C MET A 698 -8.32 35.43 -31.23
N SER A 699 -8.87 35.76 -30.06
CA SER A 699 -9.93 34.93 -29.50
C SER A 699 -11.15 34.89 -30.41
N LYS A 700 -11.74 33.71 -30.58
CA LYS A 700 -13.01 33.54 -31.29
C LYS A 700 -14.20 33.87 -30.40
N THR A 701 -14.03 33.70 -29.08
CA THR A 701 -15.04 33.99 -28.07
C THR A 701 -15.13 35.50 -27.80
N LYS A 702 -16.35 36.02 -27.70
CA LYS A 702 -16.57 37.44 -27.37
C LYS A 702 -16.48 37.69 -25.86
N PRO A 703 -15.99 38.88 -25.43
CA PRO A 703 -15.82 39.21 -24.02
C PRO A 703 -17.15 39.21 -23.22
N ASP A 704 -18.24 39.67 -23.82
CA ASP A 704 -19.58 39.68 -23.23
C ASP A 704 -20.16 38.25 -23.07
N ASP A 705 -19.94 37.39 -24.06
CA ASP A 705 -20.38 35.99 -24.01
C ASP A 705 -19.64 35.21 -22.89
N VAL A 706 -18.31 35.36 -22.80
CA VAL A 706 -17.53 34.67 -21.76
C VAL A 706 -17.86 35.19 -20.36
N THR A 707 -18.08 36.50 -20.20
CA THR A 707 -18.47 37.10 -18.90
C THR A 707 -19.82 36.57 -18.42
N THR A 708 -20.79 36.48 -19.32
CA THR A 708 -22.12 35.93 -19.01
C THR A 708 -22.02 34.48 -18.54
N LYS A 709 -21.15 33.67 -19.15
CA LYS A 709 -20.89 32.29 -18.72
C LYS A 709 -20.22 32.24 -17.35
N LEU A 710 -19.18 33.04 -17.11
CA LEU A 710 -18.47 33.09 -15.83
C LEU A 710 -19.43 33.38 -14.66
N ILE A 711 -20.32 34.35 -14.82
CA ILE A 711 -21.31 34.69 -13.79
C ILE A 711 -22.31 33.55 -13.59
N ARG A 712 -22.80 32.92 -14.67
CA ARG A 712 -23.73 31.78 -14.58
C ARG A 712 -23.15 30.59 -13.83
N PHE A 713 -21.87 30.28 -14.04
CA PHE A 713 -21.16 29.21 -13.33
C PHE A 713 -20.59 29.65 -11.98
N ASN A 714 -20.91 30.86 -11.52
CA ASN A 714 -20.43 31.43 -10.26
C ASN A 714 -18.89 31.54 -10.14
N ILE A 715 -18.17 31.59 -11.27
CA ILE A 715 -16.71 31.66 -11.33
C ILE A 715 -16.26 33.13 -11.20
N ILE A 716 -15.34 33.38 -10.27
CA ILE A 716 -14.73 34.71 -10.05
C ILE A 716 -13.44 34.83 -10.87
N VAL A 717 -13.22 35.97 -11.53
CA VAL A 717 -11.98 36.22 -12.29
C VAL A 717 -11.18 37.34 -11.63
N ASP A 718 -10.00 37.01 -11.11
CA ASP A 718 -9.00 38.00 -10.73
C ASP A 718 -7.98 38.17 -11.86
N ALA A 719 -7.63 39.41 -12.17
CA ALA A 719 -6.69 39.75 -13.22
C ALA A 719 -5.50 40.53 -12.66
N ILE A 720 -4.29 40.14 -13.06
CA ILE A 720 -3.06 40.88 -12.77
C ILE A 720 -2.47 41.30 -14.11
N ILE A 721 -2.56 42.60 -14.40
CA ILE A 721 -2.05 43.20 -15.63
C ILE A 721 -0.56 43.46 -15.45
N VAL A 722 0.26 42.79 -16.25
CA VAL A 722 1.72 42.87 -16.17
C VAL A 722 2.26 43.85 -17.21
N GLY A 723 3.05 44.82 -16.74
CA GLY A 723 3.62 45.90 -17.57
C GLY A 723 2.72 47.14 -17.65
N LYS A 724 3.13 48.13 -18.44
CA LYS A 724 2.48 49.45 -18.49
C LYS A 724 1.20 49.53 -19.34
N VAL A 725 0.72 48.41 -19.85
CA VAL A 725 -0.43 48.34 -20.74
C VAL A 725 -1.72 48.57 -19.95
N ASP A 726 -2.70 49.26 -20.54
CA ASP A 726 -4.03 49.39 -19.98
C ASP A 726 -5.01 48.41 -20.62
N ASN A 727 -5.79 47.73 -19.79
CA ASN A 727 -6.85 46.83 -20.26
C ASN A 727 -8.15 47.04 -19.50
N HIS A 728 -9.01 47.86 -20.10
CA HIS A 728 -10.34 48.16 -19.55
C HIS A 728 -11.33 47.00 -19.70
N MET A 729 -11.09 46.06 -20.63
CA MET A 729 -12.00 44.94 -20.88
C MET A 729 -11.85 43.87 -19.81
N LEU A 730 -10.64 43.36 -19.59
CA LEU A 730 -10.39 42.34 -18.57
C LEU A 730 -10.71 42.86 -17.17
N HIS A 731 -10.46 44.15 -16.91
CA HIS A 731 -10.94 44.83 -15.72
C HIS A 731 -12.46 44.78 -15.55
N GLY A 732 -13.21 45.08 -16.61
CA GLY A 732 -14.67 45.00 -16.62
C GLY A 732 -15.18 43.58 -16.37
N ILE A 733 -14.50 42.56 -16.90
CA ILE A 733 -14.81 41.14 -16.66
C ILE A 733 -14.58 40.78 -15.19
N SER A 734 -13.43 41.15 -14.63
CA SER A 734 -13.11 40.90 -13.21
C SER A 734 -14.15 41.56 -12.29
N ASN A 735 -14.46 42.84 -12.49
CA ASN A 735 -15.47 43.51 -11.66
C ASN A 735 -16.87 42.91 -11.83
N ALA A 736 -17.29 42.58 -13.06
CA ALA A 736 -18.60 42.00 -13.30
C ALA A 736 -18.78 40.62 -12.62
N THR A 737 -17.71 39.84 -12.52
CA THR A 737 -17.69 38.52 -11.85
C THR A 737 -17.51 38.59 -10.34
N GLY A 738 -17.28 39.79 -9.77
CA GLY A 738 -16.99 40.00 -8.34
C GLY A 738 -15.54 39.76 -7.95
N GLY A 739 -14.64 39.72 -8.92
CA GLY A 739 -13.19 39.65 -8.73
C GLY A 739 -12.52 41.03 -8.65
N CYS A 740 -11.19 41.03 -8.64
CA CYS A 740 -10.34 42.22 -8.59
C CYS A 740 -9.40 42.27 -9.80
N CYS A 741 -9.08 43.48 -10.25
CA CYS A 741 -8.14 43.69 -11.34
C CYS A 741 -7.03 44.63 -10.87
N PHE A 742 -5.82 44.09 -10.77
CA PHE A 742 -4.63 44.77 -10.26
C PHE A 742 -3.71 45.18 -11.41
N LYS A 743 -3.09 46.35 -11.28
CA LYS A 743 -2.02 46.82 -12.16
C LYS A 743 -0.84 47.27 -11.29
N PRO A 744 0.01 46.35 -10.82
CA PRO A 744 1.19 46.73 -10.07
C PRO A 744 2.07 47.67 -10.91
N GLU A 745 2.59 48.75 -10.32
CA GLU A 745 3.45 49.70 -11.02
C GLU A 745 4.93 49.27 -11.01
N THR A 746 5.30 48.39 -10.06
CA THR A 746 6.67 47.91 -9.86
C THR A 746 6.68 46.42 -9.53
N GLY A 747 7.83 45.77 -9.70
CA GLY A 747 8.01 44.35 -9.33
C GLY A 747 7.73 44.12 -7.85
N THR A 748 8.24 45.00 -6.98
CA THR A 748 8.01 44.95 -5.53
C THR A 748 6.53 45.11 -5.16
N ALA A 749 5.79 46.00 -5.83
CA ALA A 749 4.34 46.12 -5.65
C ALA A 749 3.60 44.83 -6.05
N GLY A 750 4.04 44.18 -7.14
CA GLY A 750 3.53 42.87 -7.55
C GLY A 750 3.81 41.77 -6.53
N LEU A 751 5.02 41.70 -5.98
CA LEU A 751 5.36 40.70 -4.96
C LEU A 751 4.54 40.90 -3.68
N LYS A 752 4.40 42.16 -3.20
CA LYS A 752 3.54 42.51 -2.05
C LYS A 752 2.10 42.05 -2.25
N LEU A 753 1.56 42.21 -3.46
CA LEU A 753 0.20 41.79 -3.78
C LEU A 753 -0.02 40.29 -3.53
N PHE A 754 0.96 39.46 -3.90
CA PHE A 754 0.92 38.00 -3.69
C PHE A 754 1.32 37.55 -2.27
N GLU A 755 1.71 38.47 -1.38
CA GLU A 755 1.84 38.19 0.06
C GLU A 755 0.50 38.36 0.81
N MET A 756 -0.47 39.06 0.21
CA MET A 756 -1.77 39.35 0.84
C MET A 756 -2.68 38.12 0.87
N GLU A 757 -3.13 37.72 2.06
CA GLU A 757 -4.08 36.61 2.21
C GLU A 757 -5.39 36.80 1.42
N THR A 758 -5.86 38.04 1.30
CA THR A 758 -7.08 38.37 0.55
C THR A 758 -6.91 38.24 -0.97
N VAL A 759 -5.67 38.21 -1.46
CA VAL A 759 -5.32 37.89 -2.84
C VAL A 759 -5.11 36.38 -2.99
N LEU A 760 -4.51 35.71 -2.01
CA LEU A 760 -4.28 34.27 -2.08
C LEU A 760 -5.59 33.46 -1.98
N SER A 761 -6.49 33.84 -1.07
CA SER A 761 -7.73 33.09 -0.78
C SER A 761 -8.97 33.98 -0.80
N LEU A 762 -10.03 33.53 -1.48
CA LEU A 762 -11.34 34.20 -1.45
C LEU A 762 -12.02 34.09 -0.09
N GLU A 763 -11.65 33.10 0.74
CA GLU A 763 -12.22 32.96 2.09
C GLU A 763 -11.89 34.15 2.99
N MET A 764 -10.74 34.78 2.76
CA MET A 764 -10.27 35.91 3.56
C MET A 764 -10.78 37.27 3.04
N ARG A 765 -11.47 37.27 1.88
CA ARG A 765 -11.89 38.48 1.18
C ARG A 765 -13.36 38.78 1.46
N LYS A 766 -13.68 40.05 1.69
CA LYS A 766 -15.06 40.52 1.71
C LYS A 766 -15.68 40.37 0.30
N PRO A 767 -16.82 39.68 0.14
CA PRO A 767 -17.41 39.45 -1.18
C PRO A 767 -17.80 40.76 -1.88
N LYS A 768 -17.41 40.90 -3.15
CA LYS A 768 -17.90 41.98 -4.02
C LYS A 768 -19.23 41.58 -4.67
N GLU A 769 -20.06 42.57 -4.97
CA GLU A 769 -21.35 42.36 -5.63
C GLU A 769 -21.15 41.95 -7.11
N LYS A 770 -21.72 40.81 -7.50
CA LYS A 770 -21.66 40.33 -8.89
C LYS A 770 -22.75 41.00 -9.73
N MET A 771 -22.45 41.26 -10.99
CA MET A 771 -23.47 41.77 -11.90
C MET A 771 -24.48 40.70 -12.29
N ASN A 772 -25.72 41.12 -12.57
CA ASN A 772 -26.71 40.23 -13.15
C ASN A 772 -26.33 39.89 -14.61
N PRO A 773 -26.40 38.60 -15.03
CA PRO A 773 -26.08 38.20 -16.41
C PRO A 773 -26.90 38.95 -17.47
N SER A 774 -28.15 39.28 -17.16
CA SER A 774 -29.05 40.03 -18.05
C SER A 774 -28.66 41.50 -18.27
N SER A 775 -27.82 42.06 -17.41
CA SER A 775 -27.33 43.44 -17.52
C SER A 775 -26.14 43.57 -18.49
N ILE A 776 -25.51 42.46 -18.89
CA ILE A 776 -24.39 42.43 -19.82
C ILE A 776 -24.93 42.29 -21.24
N THR A 777 -25.41 43.42 -21.79
CA THR A 777 -26.03 43.45 -23.13
C THR A 777 -25.04 43.71 -24.25
N SER A 778 -23.87 44.28 -23.94
CA SER A 778 -22.81 44.56 -24.91
C SER A 778 -21.46 44.85 -24.24
N LYS A 779 -20.37 44.74 -25.01
CA LYS A 779 -18.99 45.02 -24.55
C LYS A 779 -18.77 46.42 -23.96
N SER A 780 -19.59 47.42 -24.31
CA SER A 780 -19.47 48.79 -23.79
C SER A 780 -19.81 48.89 -22.31
N VAL A 781 -20.69 48.01 -21.81
CA VAL A 781 -21.04 47.93 -20.38
C VAL A 781 -19.78 47.58 -19.57
N LEU A 782 -19.00 46.61 -20.05
CA LEU A 782 -17.76 46.18 -19.39
C LEU A 782 -16.71 47.30 -19.39
N THR A 783 -16.58 48.04 -20.48
CA THR A 783 -15.64 49.18 -20.55
C THR A 783 -16.07 50.35 -19.66
N THR A 784 -17.38 50.54 -19.45
CA THR A 784 -17.91 51.61 -18.59
C THR A 784 -17.63 51.36 -17.11
N LEU A 785 -17.49 50.09 -16.70
CA LEU A 785 -17.13 49.73 -15.33
C LEU A 785 -15.74 50.21 -14.93
N PHE A 786 -14.79 50.20 -15.86
CA PHE A 786 -13.45 50.72 -15.64
C PHE A 786 -13.49 52.21 -15.27
N ALA A 787 -14.25 53.02 -16.01
CA ALA A 787 -14.37 54.46 -15.76
C ALA A 787 -14.94 54.81 -14.38
N LYS A 788 -15.68 53.87 -13.75
CA LYS A 788 -16.28 54.08 -12.43
C LYS A 788 -15.35 53.66 -11.29
N ASN A 789 -14.61 52.56 -11.44
CA ASN A 789 -13.95 51.90 -10.32
C ASN A 789 -12.41 51.96 -10.37
N GLY A 790 -11.79 52.11 -11.54
CA GLY A 790 -10.32 52.06 -11.68
C GLY A 790 -9.72 50.71 -11.23
N TYR A 791 -8.39 50.56 -11.30
CA TYR A 791 -7.72 49.34 -10.83
C TYR A 791 -7.79 49.20 -9.30
N ASP A 792 -7.84 47.97 -8.82
CA ASP A 792 -7.82 47.67 -7.38
C ASP A 792 -6.38 47.81 -6.84
N GLU A 793 -6.23 48.42 -5.66
CA GLU A 793 -4.95 48.45 -4.93
C GLU A 793 -4.82 47.24 -4.00
N GLN A 794 -5.86 46.91 -3.25
CA GLN A 794 -5.92 45.75 -2.35
C GLN A 794 -7.36 45.30 -2.09
N PRO A 795 -7.64 44.00 -1.89
CA PRO A 795 -8.96 43.53 -1.47
C PRO A 795 -9.23 43.72 0.03
N GLU A 796 -10.45 44.11 0.38
CA GLU A 796 -10.93 44.20 1.77
C GLU A 796 -10.99 42.83 2.46
N VAL A 797 -10.60 42.78 3.75
CA VAL A 797 -10.57 41.58 4.59
C VAL A 797 -11.96 41.25 5.15
N SER A 798 -12.33 39.98 5.18
CA SER A 798 -13.50 39.50 5.93
C SER A 798 -13.12 39.25 7.40
N LEU A 799 -13.47 40.18 8.29
CA LEU A 799 -13.33 39.99 9.74
C LEU A 799 -14.51 39.17 10.31
N PRO A 800 -14.30 38.36 11.37
CA PRO A 800 -15.38 37.67 12.05
C PRO A 800 -16.45 38.63 12.56
N SER A 801 -17.72 38.31 12.35
CA SER A 801 -18.85 39.12 12.83
C SER A 801 -18.87 39.25 14.37
N GLU A 802 -18.34 38.24 15.04
CA GLU A 802 -18.19 38.05 16.48
C GLU A 802 -17.34 39.14 17.13
N LEU A 803 -16.48 39.81 16.36
CA LEU A 803 -15.66 40.91 16.85
C LEU A 803 -16.49 42.10 17.35
N ASN A 804 -17.73 42.24 16.88
CA ASN A 804 -18.67 43.28 17.30
C ASN A 804 -19.60 42.84 18.44
N SER A 805 -19.50 41.60 18.90
CA SER A 805 -20.35 41.04 19.95
C SER A 805 -19.87 41.42 21.36
N LYS A 806 -20.77 41.39 22.33
CA LYS A 806 -20.47 41.68 23.74
C LYS A 806 -19.56 40.62 24.36
N VAL A 807 -18.58 41.07 25.12
CA VAL A 807 -17.65 40.22 25.89
C VAL A 807 -17.91 40.36 27.39
N THR A 808 -17.44 39.38 28.16
CA THR A 808 -17.52 39.38 29.62
C THR A 808 -16.19 38.96 30.25
N VAL A 809 -16.05 39.19 31.55
CA VAL A 809 -14.87 38.75 32.30
C VAL A 809 -14.84 37.22 32.45
N THR A 810 -13.63 36.65 32.55
CA THR A 810 -13.41 35.19 32.62
C THR A 810 -14.26 34.51 33.68
N GLU A 811 -14.43 35.13 34.84
CA GLU A 811 -15.22 34.58 35.94
C GLU A 811 -16.71 34.39 35.61
N ASN A 812 -17.36 35.40 35.01
CA ASN A 812 -18.78 35.34 34.66
C ASN A 812 -19.02 34.28 33.60
N SER A 813 -18.12 34.22 32.60
CA SER A 813 -18.12 33.16 31.60
C SER A 813 -17.97 31.78 32.25
N LEU A 814 -17.03 31.61 33.19
CA LEU A 814 -16.86 30.34 33.91
C LEU A 814 -18.10 29.93 34.70
N LYS A 815 -18.72 30.86 35.44
CA LYS A 815 -19.96 30.59 36.20
C LYS A 815 -21.10 30.13 35.31
N LYS A 816 -21.33 30.85 34.21
CA LYS A 816 -22.36 30.53 33.22
C LYS A 816 -22.11 29.14 32.60
N ASN A 817 -20.92 28.91 32.06
CA ASN A 817 -20.60 27.69 31.32
C ASN A 817 -20.49 26.45 32.23
N ILE A 818 -20.03 26.58 33.48
CA ILE A 818 -20.05 25.47 34.45
C ILE A 818 -21.49 25.06 34.77
N LYS A 819 -22.41 26.01 34.93
CA LYS A 819 -23.83 25.73 35.15
C LYS A 819 -24.46 25.04 33.94
N GLU A 820 -24.19 25.55 32.74
CA GLU A 820 -24.68 24.97 31.48
C GLU A 820 -24.09 23.57 31.22
N SER A 821 -22.83 23.31 31.59
CA SER A 821 -22.20 21.98 31.46
C SER A 821 -22.86 20.88 32.27
N LYS A 822 -23.62 21.24 33.33
CA LYS A 822 -24.41 20.28 34.12
C LYS A 822 -25.75 19.93 33.46
N SER A 823 -26.23 20.76 32.54
CA SER A 823 -27.53 20.59 31.85
C SER A 823 -27.41 20.21 30.38
N SER A 824 -26.25 20.45 29.76
CA SER A 824 -25.96 20.23 28.34
C SER A 824 -24.79 19.26 28.14
N ARG A 825 -24.82 18.47 27.05
CA ARG A 825 -23.74 17.57 26.67
C ARG A 825 -22.63 18.36 25.96
N PHE A 826 -21.65 18.84 26.70
CA PHE A 826 -20.48 19.53 26.14
C PHE A 826 -19.64 18.59 25.27
N LEU A 827 -19.19 19.09 24.12
CA LEU A 827 -18.20 18.42 23.29
C LEU A 827 -16.83 18.43 24.00
N GLU A 828 -15.92 17.57 23.56
CA GLU A 828 -14.59 17.45 24.16
C GLU A 828 -13.76 18.75 24.02
N LYS A 829 -13.87 19.43 22.86
CA LYS A 829 -13.25 20.75 22.64
C LYS A 829 -13.71 21.77 23.68
N ASP A 830 -15.01 21.80 23.97
CA ASP A 830 -15.63 22.80 24.85
C ASP A 830 -15.18 22.56 26.30
N LYS A 831 -15.00 21.30 26.71
CA LYS A 831 -14.41 20.96 28.01
C LYS A 831 -12.96 21.43 28.12
N ARG A 832 -12.15 21.20 27.08
CA ARG A 832 -10.75 21.68 27.05
C ARG A 832 -10.69 23.21 27.09
N ILE A 833 -11.49 23.92 26.30
CA ILE A 833 -11.54 25.40 26.31
C ILE A 833 -11.95 25.92 27.70
N LEU A 834 -12.90 25.25 28.35
CA LEU A 834 -13.29 25.59 29.72
C LEU A 834 -12.16 25.36 30.74
N GLU A 835 -11.32 24.34 30.54
CA GLU A 835 -10.12 24.11 31.36
C GLU A 835 -9.04 25.17 31.13
N GLU A 836 -8.80 25.58 29.88
CA GLU A 836 -7.90 26.70 29.54
C GLU A 836 -8.37 27.98 30.21
N LEU A 837 -9.68 28.27 30.14
CA LEU A 837 -10.28 29.45 30.77
C LEU A 837 -10.17 29.40 32.30
N LYS A 838 -10.34 28.22 32.92
CA LYS A 838 -10.10 28.04 34.37
C LYS A 838 -8.65 28.30 34.73
N SER A 839 -7.73 27.77 33.93
CA SER A 839 -6.28 27.92 34.13
C SER A 839 -5.88 29.38 34.06
N LEU A 840 -6.27 30.09 32.99
CA LEU A 840 -6.00 31.52 32.80
C LEU A 840 -6.73 32.42 33.81
N HIS A 841 -7.91 32.01 34.29
CA HIS A 841 -8.56 32.73 35.38
C HIS A 841 -7.78 32.56 36.69
N CYS A 842 -7.27 31.36 37.02
CA CYS A 842 -6.52 31.14 38.26
C CYS A 842 -5.12 31.77 38.25
N ASP A 843 -4.38 31.59 37.15
CA ASP A 843 -3.05 32.15 36.92
C ASP A 843 -3.02 33.01 35.64
N PRO A 844 -3.57 34.23 35.70
CA PRO A 844 -3.63 35.11 34.53
C PRO A 844 -2.24 35.50 34.03
N HIS A 845 -2.16 35.81 32.73
CA HIS A 845 -0.93 36.32 32.14
C HIS A 845 -0.69 37.76 32.61
N PRO A 846 0.53 38.14 33.04
CA PRO A 846 0.80 39.48 33.60
C PRO A 846 0.53 40.65 32.65
N PHE A 847 0.54 40.39 31.33
CA PHE A 847 0.39 41.41 30.29
C PHE A 847 -0.80 41.19 29.35
N CYS A 848 -1.60 40.15 29.56
CA CYS A 848 -2.74 39.83 28.71
C CYS A 848 -4.02 39.67 29.52
N THR A 849 -5.05 40.41 29.14
CA THR A 849 -6.41 40.27 29.67
C THR A 849 -7.27 39.50 28.69
N VAL A 850 -7.86 38.39 29.13
CA VAL A 850 -8.71 37.52 28.30
C VAL A 850 -10.18 37.80 28.58
N LEU A 851 -10.96 38.07 27.53
CA LEU A 851 -12.36 38.46 27.57
C LEU A 851 -13.18 37.54 26.63
N PRO A 852 -13.76 36.44 27.15
CA PRO A 852 -14.63 35.57 26.35
C PRO A 852 -15.92 36.29 25.91
N LEU A 853 -16.43 35.92 24.72
CA LEU A 853 -17.73 36.39 24.25
C LEU A 853 -18.86 35.88 25.17
N GLU A 854 -19.89 36.70 25.37
CA GLU A 854 -21.04 36.31 26.22
C GLU A 854 -21.90 35.22 25.58
N SER A 855 -22.08 35.30 24.26
CA SER A 855 -22.90 34.37 23.48
C SER A 855 -22.19 33.05 23.21
N ASP A 856 -20.86 33.09 23.04
CA ASP A 856 -20.03 31.93 22.69
C ASP A 856 -18.65 32.05 23.34
N PHE A 857 -18.42 31.23 24.38
CA PHE A 857 -17.14 31.26 25.10
C PHE A 857 -15.98 30.62 24.31
N THR A 858 -16.21 30.13 23.09
CA THR A 858 -15.18 29.63 22.17
C THR A 858 -14.58 30.72 21.26
N PHE A 859 -14.99 31.98 21.47
CA PHE A 859 -14.37 33.16 20.89
C PHE A 859 -13.92 34.12 22.00
N TRP A 860 -12.64 34.49 22.03
CA TRP A 860 -12.07 35.39 23.04
C TRP A 860 -11.52 36.65 22.39
N LYS A 861 -11.78 37.79 23.02
CA LYS A 861 -10.97 38.99 22.83
C LYS A 861 -9.83 38.99 23.83
N ILE A 862 -8.66 39.42 23.40
CA ILE A 862 -7.47 39.49 24.24
C ILE A 862 -6.92 40.90 24.13
N LEU A 863 -6.72 41.56 25.27
CA LEU A 863 -6.02 42.83 25.34
C LEU A 863 -4.59 42.56 25.80
N MET A 864 -3.62 42.85 24.95
CA MET A 864 -2.21 42.66 25.25
C MET A 864 -1.54 44.02 25.42
N GLN A 865 -0.82 44.18 26.52
CA GLN A 865 0.03 45.35 26.71
C GLN A 865 1.38 45.13 26.01
N GLY A 866 1.86 46.15 25.30
CA GLY A 866 3.17 46.11 24.66
C GLY A 866 4.32 45.86 25.65
N PRO A 867 5.34 45.06 25.29
CA PRO A 867 6.46 44.79 26.16
C PRO A 867 7.29 46.04 26.50
N PRO A 868 7.83 46.14 27.73
CA PRO A 868 8.71 47.24 28.11
C PRO A 868 10.03 47.16 27.32
N ASP A 869 10.69 48.31 27.13
CA ASP A 869 11.99 48.39 26.45
C ASP A 869 11.95 47.92 24.97
N THR A 870 10.77 47.99 24.33
CA THR A 870 10.55 47.67 22.91
C THR A 870 9.87 48.85 22.21
N PRO A 871 9.89 48.97 20.86
CA PRO A 871 9.14 50.02 20.15
C PRO A 871 7.62 49.95 20.39
N TYR A 872 7.13 48.80 20.87
CA TYR A 872 5.72 48.56 21.18
C TYR A 872 5.34 49.01 22.60
N GLU A 873 6.28 49.52 23.40
CA GLU A 873 6.04 49.96 24.76
C GLU A 873 4.91 51.01 24.84
N ASN A 874 4.07 50.89 25.87
CA ASN A 874 2.86 51.70 26.10
C ASN A 874 1.71 51.47 25.11
N GLY A 875 1.88 50.62 24.09
CA GLY A 875 0.79 50.17 23.24
C GLY A 875 -0.19 49.23 23.96
N ALA A 876 -1.48 49.33 23.62
CA ALA A 876 -2.51 48.35 23.92
C ALA A 876 -3.02 47.73 22.61
N PHE A 877 -2.75 46.43 22.45
CA PHE A 877 -3.09 45.67 21.25
C PHE A 877 -4.31 44.80 21.52
N GLU A 878 -5.37 44.96 20.73
CA GLU A 878 -6.50 44.04 20.71
C GLU A 878 -6.16 42.88 19.78
N LEU A 879 -6.35 41.67 20.28
CA LEU A 879 -6.28 40.43 19.53
C LEU A 879 -7.61 39.69 19.69
N TYR A 880 -7.90 38.78 18.76
CA TYR A 880 -8.95 37.78 18.96
C TYR A 880 -8.40 36.37 18.84
N CYS A 881 -9.02 35.45 19.57
CA CYS A 881 -8.73 34.03 19.56
C CYS A 881 -10.02 33.26 19.26
N GLN A 882 -9.98 32.40 18.25
CA GLN A 882 -11.11 31.56 17.86
C GLN A 882 -10.70 30.09 17.91
N PHE A 883 -11.43 29.28 18.69
CA PHE A 883 -11.18 27.86 18.80
C PHE A 883 -11.92 27.09 17.69
N GLY A 884 -11.16 26.44 16.80
CA GLY A 884 -11.72 25.63 15.72
C GLY A 884 -12.37 24.32 16.20
N ALA A 885 -13.07 23.63 15.30
CA ALA A 885 -13.70 22.34 15.58
C ALA A 885 -12.70 21.24 15.99
N GLU A 886 -11.47 21.33 15.50
CA GLU A 886 -10.38 20.36 15.74
C GLU A 886 -9.53 20.69 16.98
N TYR A 887 -9.87 21.73 17.76
CA TYR A 887 -9.14 22.06 18.99
C TYR A 887 -9.34 20.97 20.07
N PRO A 888 -8.30 20.53 20.81
CA PRO A 888 -6.92 21.03 20.84
C PRO A 888 -5.94 20.27 19.92
N VAL A 889 -6.41 19.46 18.97
CA VAL A 889 -5.50 18.77 18.04
C VAL A 889 -4.81 19.78 17.12
N LYS A 890 -5.56 20.81 16.69
CA LYS A 890 -5.01 21.98 15.99
C LYS A 890 -5.02 23.23 16.87
N PRO A 891 -4.08 24.17 16.67
CA PRO A 891 -4.01 25.39 17.46
C PRO A 891 -5.24 26.27 17.23
N PRO A 892 -5.58 27.14 18.19
CA PRO A 892 -6.59 28.16 17.99
C PRO A 892 -6.08 29.24 17.03
N LEU A 893 -6.99 29.87 16.29
CA LEU A 893 -6.66 30.99 15.44
C LEU A 893 -6.51 32.25 16.29
N VAL A 894 -5.30 32.82 16.35
CA VAL A 894 -5.02 34.08 17.04
C VAL A 894 -4.58 35.14 16.03
N ARG A 895 -5.22 36.31 16.03
CA ARG A 895 -4.86 37.45 15.17
C ARG A 895 -4.93 38.78 15.91
N PHE A 896 -4.08 39.71 15.50
CA PHE A 896 -4.16 41.11 15.88
C PHE A 896 -5.35 41.78 15.18
N VAL A 897 -6.14 42.53 15.95
CA VAL A 897 -7.15 43.46 15.45
C VAL A 897 -6.52 44.84 15.29
N THR A 898 -5.74 45.27 16.28
CA THR A 898 -4.96 46.50 16.21
C THR A 898 -3.81 46.31 15.20
N PRO A 899 -3.68 47.15 14.16
CA PRO A 899 -2.55 47.06 13.24
C PRO A 899 -1.22 47.21 13.97
N VAL A 900 -0.26 46.33 13.65
CA VAL A 900 1.08 46.32 14.25
C VAL A 900 2.13 46.32 13.15
N TYR A 901 3.10 47.23 13.27
CA TYR A 901 4.29 47.24 12.42
C TYR A 901 5.29 46.18 12.89
N HIS A 902 5.24 44.98 12.31
CA HIS A 902 6.08 43.85 12.72
C HIS A 902 6.35 42.87 11.58
N CYS A 903 7.59 42.43 11.36
CA CYS A 903 7.93 41.53 10.23
C CYS A 903 7.21 40.17 10.25
N ASN A 904 6.87 39.66 11.44
CA ASN A 904 6.10 38.42 11.63
C ASN A 904 4.57 38.62 11.75
N VAL A 905 4.06 39.86 11.60
CA VAL A 905 2.62 40.16 11.62
C VAL A 905 2.23 40.85 10.31
N ASN A 906 1.27 40.30 9.57
CA ASN A 906 0.85 40.90 8.31
C ASN A 906 -0.22 41.99 8.50
N SER A 907 -0.60 42.66 7.41
CA SER A 907 -1.59 43.75 7.41
C SER A 907 -3.00 43.34 7.88
N VAL A 908 -3.29 42.04 7.93
CA VAL A 908 -4.56 41.49 8.41
C VAL A 908 -4.46 40.90 9.81
N GLY A 909 -3.32 41.11 10.48
CA GLY A 909 -3.06 40.72 11.86
C GLY A 909 -2.74 39.24 12.07
N ARG A 910 -2.48 38.45 11.02
CA ARG A 910 -1.99 37.08 11.18
C ARG A 910 -0.58 37.09 11.76
N ILE A 911 -0.31 36.14 12.64
CA ILE A 911 0.96 35.98 13.33
C ILE A 911 1.67 34.74 12.75
N CYS A 912 2.93 34.87 12.38
CA CYS A 912 3.78 33.72 12.06
C CYS A 912 4.67 33.41 13.26
N HIS A 913 4.42 32.24 13.88
CA HIS A 913 5.24 31.72 14.96
C HIS A 913 5.05 30.19 14.99
N ASN A 914 6.14 29.45 15.23
CA ASN A 914 6.15 27.99 15.17
C ASN A 914 5.15 27.32 16.15
N ILE A 915 4.75 27.99 17.23
CA ILE A 915 3.77 27.52 18.21
C ILE A 915 2.37 27.34 17.62
N PHE A 916 2.06 27.96 16.48
CA PHE A 916 0.81 27.79 15.75
C PHE A 916 0.92 26.76 14.62
N ASP A 917 2.05 26.07 14.50
CA ASP A 917 2.32 25.12 13.43
C ASP A 917 3.18 23.95 13.95
N ARG A 918 4.45 23.85 13.54
CA ARG A 918 5.34 22.69 13.75
C ARG A 918 5.59 22.35 15.21
N ASN A 919 5.59 23.35 16.09
CA ASN A 919 5.83 23.17 17.51
C ASN A 919 4.53 23.02 18.29
N TYR A 920 3.36 23.04 17.64
CA TYR A 920 2.09 22.86 18.31
C TYR A 920 1.82 21.40 18.68
N SER A 921 1.25 21.19 19.86
CA SER A 921 0.66 19.91 20.26
C SER A 921 -0.52 20.18 21.19
N ALA A 922 -1.44 19.22 21.33
CA ALA A 922 -2.62 19.35 22.20
C ALA A 922 -2.30 19.60 23.70
N HIS A 923 -1.04 19.45 24.10
CA HIS A 923 -0.58 19.76 25.45
C HIS A 923 -0.29 21.25 25.64
N ILE A 924 0.00 21.98 24.55
CA ILE A 924 0.25 23.42 24.61
C ILE A 924 -1.00 24.14 25.05
N THR A 925 -0.84 24.97 26.06
CA THR A 925 -1.89 25.74 26.70
C THR A 925 -2.02 27.11 26.06
N MET A 926 -3.18 27.75 26.26
CA MET A 926 -3.36 29.14 25.87
C MET A 926 -2.39 30.09 26.59
N ARG A 927 -1.89 29.70 27.77
CA ARG A 927 -0.85 30.47 28.46
C ARG A 927 0.45 30.51 27.65
N GLU A 928 0.93 29.35 27.22
CA GLU A 928 2.15 29.24 26.41
C GLU A 928 1.99 29.94 25.05
N ILE A 929 0.81 29.89 24.43
CA ILE A 929 0.50 30.63 23.21
C ILE A 929 0.62 32.14 23.42
N LEU A 930 0.05 32.67 24.51
CA LEU A 930 0.12 34.10 24.83
C LEU A 930 1.57 34.53 25.16
N ASP A 931 2.31 33.69 25.89
CA ASP A 931 3.73 33.93 26.21
C ASP A 931 4.57 34.02 24.91
N ALA A 932 4.30 33.14 23.94
CA ALA A 932 4.97 33.15 22.63
C ALA A 932 4.65 34.39 21.79
N VAL A 933 3.38 34.76 21.67
CA VAL A 933 2.98 35.99 20.93
C VAL A 933 3.59 37.24 21.58
N TYR A 934 3.61 37.29 22.91
CA TYR A 934 4.26 38.38 23.64
C TYR A 934 5.77 38.40 23.42
N GLY A 935 6.42 37.23 23.43
CA GLY A 935 7.84 37.06 23.16
C GLY A 935 8.25 37.53 21.76
N LEU A 936 7.39 37.32 20.76
CA LEU A 936 7.63 37.75 19.38
C LEU A 936 7.81 39.28 19.26
N LEU A 937 7.03 40.06 20.02
CA LEU A 937 7.19 41.53 20.08
C LEU A 937 8.49 41.97 20.76
N ILE A 938 9.08 41.11 21.61
CA ILE A 938 10.38 41.37 22.25
C ILE A 938 11.53 41.01 21.30
N ALA A 939 11.42 39.87 20.63
CA ALA A 939 12.42 39.33 19.74
C ALA A 939 11.79 38.96 18.39
N PRO A 940 11.74 39.89 17.43
CA PRO A 940 11.29 39.60 16.07
C PRO A 940 12.14 38.50 15.42
N GLU A 941 11.52 37.68 14.57
CA GLU A 941 12.15 36.55 13.88
C GLU A 941 12.26 36.86 12.37
N PRO A 942 13.28 37.61 11.93
CA PRO A 942 13.39 38.06 10.52
C PRO A 942 13.69 36.93 9.53
N GLU A 943 14.11 35.76 10.02
CA GLU A 943 14.37 34.56 9.21
C GLU A 943 13.07 33.88 8.72
N ASP A 944 11.96 34.05 9.46
CA ASP A 944 10.64 33.52 9.11
C ASP A 944 9.56 34.64 9.00
N PRO A 945 9.70 35.60 8.07
CA PRO A 945 8.83 36.76 8.04
C PRO A 945 7.56 36.55 7.22
N LEU A 946 6.47 37.20 7.67
CA LEU A 946 5.28 37.40 6.84
C LEU A 946 5.46 38.58 5.88
N ASP A 947 6.14 39.63 6.34
CA ASP A 947 6.50 40.79 5.53
C ASP A 947 8.01 40.80 5.29
N SER A 948 8.39 40.36 4.09
CA SER A 948 9.79 40.21 3.67
C SER A 948 10.53 41.55 3.63
N ILE A 949 9.82 42.65 3.39
CA ILE A 949 10.40 43.99 3.28
C ILE A 949 10.65 44.57 4.67
N LEU A 950 9.74 44.34 5.62
CA LEU A 950 9.97 44.69 7.02
C LEU A 950 11.11 43.88 7.64
N ALA A 951 11.26 42.62 7.25
CA ALA A 951 12.39 41.79 7.68
C ALA A 951 13.72 42.30 7.15
N GLU A 952 13.78 42.66 5.86
CA GLU A 952 14.96 43.29 5.26
C GLU A 952 15.27 44.63 5.94
N GLU A 953 14.26 45.46 6.22
CA GLU A 953 14.45 46.72 6.94
C GLU A 953 14.98 46.49 8.36
N PHE A 954 14.47 45.48 9.07
CA PHE A 954 14.95 45.10 10.41
C PHE A 954 16.42 44.67 10.39
N LEU A 955 16.82 43.88 9.39
CA LEU A 955 18.19 43.37 9.24
C LEU A 955 19.18 44.44 8.78
N THR A 956 18.76 45.33 7.87
CA THR A 956 19.63 46.33 7.25
C THR A 956 19.64 47.68 7.97
N SER A 957 18.53 48.07 8.59
CA SER A 957 18.28 49.42 9.12
C SER A 957 17.43 49.39 10.40
N ARG A 958 17.92 48.69 11.43
CA ARG A 958 17.20 48.47 12.70
C ARG A 958 16.67 49.76 13.37
N GLU A 959 17.44 50.85 13.37
CA GLU A 959 16.99 52.12 13.96
C GLU A 959 15.76 52.68 13.25
N LYS A 960 15.70 52.59 11.92
CA LYS A 960 14.56 53.04 11.12
C LYS A 960 13.33 52.19 11.42
N TYR A 961 13.50 50.87 11.45
CA TYR A 961 12.45 49.93 11.80
C TYR A 961 11.85 50.24 13.19
N GLU A 962 12.70 50.41 14.21
CA GLU A 962 12.24 50.69 15.57
C GLU A 962 11.55 52.07 15.69
N GLN A 963 12.01 53.07 14.93
CA GLN A 963 11.35 54.39 14.86
C GLN A 963 9.96 54.33 14.22
N GLU A 964 9.83 53.67 13.08
CA GLU A 964 8.53 53.52 12.40
C GLU A 964 7.59 52.62 13.20
N ALA A 965 8.09 51.56 13.84
CA ALA A 965 7.30 50.71 14.72
C ALA A 965 6.76 51.46 15.94
N LYS A 966 7.58 52.33 16.54
CA LYS A 966 7.16 53.18 17.66
C LYS A 966 6.10 54.19 17.22
N LYS A 967 6.33 54.86 16.09
CA LYS A 967 5.37 55.80 15.51
C LYS A 967 4.03 55.12 15.21
N ASN A 968 4.05 53.93 14.60
CA ASN A 968 2.84 53.16 14.34
C ASN A 968 2.12 52.80 15.65
N THR A 969 2.85 52.38 16.68
CA THR A 969 2.28 52.06 18.00
C THR A 969 1.59 53.26 18.65
N GLU A 970 2.20 54.45 18.57
CA GLU A 970 1.60 55.70 19.06
C GLU A 970 0.31 56.06 18.31
N GLU A 971 0.27 55.81 17.00
CA GLU A 971 -0.89 56.09 16.13
C GLU A 971 -2.04 55.09 16.30
N THR A 972 -1.75 53.79 16.37
CA THR A 972 -2.77 52.72 16.31
C THR A 972 -3.11 52.10 17.66
N ALA A 973 -2.19 52.12 18.62
CA ALA A 973 -2.26 51.37 19.87
C ALA A 973 -2.11 52.25 21.13
N GLY A 974 -2.14 53.59 21.02
CA GLY A 974 -1.87 54.51 22.14
C GLY A 974 -2.88 54.55 23.29
N ASN A 975 -3.95 53.76 23.25
CA ASN A 975 -4.92 53.68 24.36
C ASN A 975 -4.36 52.87 25.53
N SER A 976 -4.83 53.10 26.76
CA SER A 976 -4.46 52.23 27.88
C SER A 976 -5.30 50.94 27.86
N VAL A 977 -4.70 49.83 28.32
CA VAL A 977 -5.41 48.53 28.44
C VAL A 977 -6.63 48.64 29.35
N ASP A 978 -6.54 49.43 30.42
CA ASP A 978 -7.66 49.66 31.35
C ASP A 978 -8.82 50.39 30.67
N ASP A 979 -8.54 51.38 29.82
CA ASP A 979 -9.58 52.12 29.06
C ASP A 979 -10.24 51.21 28.02
N MET A 980 -9.45 50.37 27.34
CA MET A 980 -9.98 49.40 26.38
C MET A 980 -10.84 48.33 27.06
N GLU A 981 -10.43 47.82 28.22
CA GLU A 981 -11.18 46.84 29.00
C GLU A 981 -12.53 47.43 29.45
N GLN A 982 -12.53 48.66 29.99
CA GLN A 982 -13.76 49.37 30.38
C GLN A 982 -14.72 49.56 29.20
N LYS A 983 -14.18 49.93 28.02
CA LYS A 983 -14.98 50.09 26.79
C LYS A 983 -15.63 48.79 26.33
N LEU A 984 -14.96 47.65 26.50
CA LEU A 984 -15.43 46.35 26.02
C LEU A 984 -16.42 45.67 26.98
N VAL A 985 -16.25 45.83 28.30
CA VAL A 985 -17.00 45.09 29.33
C VAL A 985 -18.08 45.95 30.02
N GLY A 986 -17.93 47.28 30.05
CA GLY A 986 -18.83 48.20 30.75
C GLY A 986 -18.56 48.34 32.26
N GLU A 987 -19.09 49.40 32.89
CA GLU A 987 -18.82 49.78 34.30
C GLU A 987 -19.43 48.84 35.37
N GLU A 988 -20.32 47.91 35.00
CA GLU A 988 -21.20 47.23 35.96
C GLU A 988 -20.59 46.03 36.73
N LEU A 989 -19.35 45.61 36.46
CA LEU A 989 -18.78 44.37 37.03
C LEU A 989 -17.78 44.56 38.19
N THR A 990 -17.48 45.80 38.60
CA THR A 990 -16.34 46.11 39.49
C THR A 990 -16.69 46.36 40.95
N LYS A 991 -17.50 45.51 41.61
CA LYS A 991 -17.56 45.48 43.08
C LYS A 991 -17.60 44.06 43.61
N LYS A 992 -16.43 43.57 43.98
CA LYS A 992 -16.26 42.22 44.50
C LYS A 992 -15.32 42.24 45.69
N PHE A 993 -15.64 41.42 46.67
CA PHE A 993 -14.87 41.33 47.90
C PHE A 993 -13.62 40.49 47.66
N THR A 994 -12.50 41.15 47.38
CA THR A 994 -11.17 40.53 47.43
C THR A 994 -10.58 40.75 48.82
N PRO A 995 -10.13 39.71 49.53
CA PRO A 995 -9.44 39.85 50.80
C PRO A 995 -8.28 40.85 50.71
N SER A 996 -8.21 41.80 51.63
CA SER A 996 -7.26 42.92 51.58
C SER A 996 -5.79 42.51 51.50
N HIS A 997 -5.44 41.32 52.00
CA HIS A 997 -4.07 40.78 51.97
C HIS A 997 -3.67 40.24 50.58
N LEU A 998 -4.61 40.01 49.67
CA LEU A 998 -4.34 39.57 48.29
C LEU A 998 -4.26 40.74 47.30
N ILE A 999 -4.47 41.98 47.78
CA ILE A 999 -4.49 43.19 46.98
C ILE A 999 -3.11 43.86 47.04
N CYS A 1000 -2.56 44.20 45.87
CA CYS A 1000 -1.33 44.95 45.80
C CYS A 1000 -1.54 46.39 46.30
N PRO A 1001 -0.67 46.90 47.20
CA PRO A 1001 -0.80 48.26 47.71
C PRO A 1001 -0.62 49.35 46.65
N LEU A 1002 0.08 49.05 45.54
CA LEU A 1002 0.31 49.97 44.42
C LEU A 1002 -0.82 49.94 43.40
N THR A 1003 -1.15 48.77 42.85
CA THR A 1003 -2.13 48.65 41.76
C THR A 1003 -3.58 48.68 42.24
N LYS A 1004 -3.82 48.42 43.53
CA LYS A 1004 -5.15 48.18 44.11
C LYS A 1004 -5.92 47.02 43.45
N LYS A 1005 -5.22 46.19 42.66
CA LYS A 1005 -5.72 44.97 42.04
C LYS A 1005 -5.15 43.74 42.76
N MET A 1006 -5.80 42.59 42.59
CA MET A 1006 -5.32 41.32 43.14
C MET A 1006 -3.98 40.91 42.49
N PHE A 1007 -3.05 40.35 43.26
CA PHE A 1007 -1.72 39.96 42.76
C PHE A 1007 -1.77 38.93 41.62
N ILE A 1008 -0.98 39.16 40.57
CA ILE A 1008 -0.74 38.24 39.44
C ILE A 1008 0.68 37.70 39.49
N ASP A 1009 1.70 38.56 39.52
CA ASP A 1009 3.11 38.20 39.66
C ASP A 1009 3.73 38.91 40.88
N PRO A 1010 3.37 38.45 42.10
CA PRO A 1010 3.84 39.08 43.33
C PRO A 1010 5.34 38.89 43.55
N VAL A 1011 6.02 39.98 43.89
CA VAL A 1011 7.41 40.00 44.34
C VAL A 1011 7.49 40.55 45.75
N LYS A 1012 8.40 39.98 46.54
CA LYS A 1012 8.67 40.31 47.92
C LYS A 1012 10.03 40.96 48.05
N ASN A 1013 10.09 42.07 48.77
CA ASN A 1013 11.34 42.72 49.13
C ASN A 1013 11.99 42.04 50.36
N GLN A 1014 13.19 42.49 50.74
CA GLN A 1014 13.92 41.95 51.91
C GLN A 1014 13.19 42.14 53.24
N ASP A 1015 12.34 43.17 53.34
CA ASP A 1015 11.52 43.49 54.52
C ASP A 1015 10.20 42.68 54.57
N GLY A 1016 9.96 41.79 53.61
CA GLY A 1016 8.77 40.93 53.55
C GLY A 1016 7.51 41.59 52.98
N THR A 1017 7.58 42.83 52.48
CA THR A 1017 6.45 43.49 51.80
C THR A 1017 6.33 43.00 50.37
N VAL A 1018 5.09 42.69 49.97
CA VAL A 1018 4.77 42.14 48.65
C VAL A 1018 4.17 43.21 47.74
N TYR A 1019 4.66 43.28 46.51
CA TYR A 1019 4.21 44.17 45.45
C TYR A 1019 3.96 43.39 44.17
N GLU A 1020 3.18 43.96 43.26
CA GLU A 1020 3.06 43.45 41.89
C GLU A 1020 4.34 43.83 41.14
N ARG A 1021 5.03 42.87 40.50
CA ARG A 1021 6.36 43.07 39.92
C ARG A 1021 6.42 44.31 39.04
N LYS A 1022 5.52 44.42 38.08
CA LYS A 1022 5.48 45.54 37.14
C LYS A 1022 5.29 46.88 37.83
N ALA A 1023 4.37 46.94 38.79
CA ALA A 1023 4.05 48.19 39.47
C ALA A 1023 5.23 48.69 40.32
N ILE A 1024 5.92 47.78 41.02
CA ILE A 1024 7.10 48.16 41.79
C ILE A 1024 8.28 48.50 40.88
N GLU A 1025 8.48 47.78 39.78
CA GLU A 1025 9.55 48.09 38.83
C GLU A 1025 9.37 49.45 38.16
N LYS A 1026 8.13 49.84 37.80
CA LYS A 1026 7.80 51.18 37.30
C LYS A 1026 7.98 52.25 38.37
N HIS A 1027 7.59 51.96 39.62
CA HIS A 1027 7.86 52.86 40.74
C HIS A 1027 9.37 53.08 40.92
N LEU A 1028 10.17 52.00 40.88
CA LEU A 1028 11.63 52.06 41.04
C LEU A 1028 12.36 52.81 39.92
N GLN A 1029 11.79 52.87 38.72
CA GLN A 1029 12.29 53.73 37.63
C GLN A 1029 12.12 55.23 37.97
N MET A 1030 11.04 55.60 38.66
CA MET A 1030 10.75 57.00 39.04
C MET A 1030 11.38 57.38 40.40
N GLN A 1031 11.31 56.48 41.38
CA GLN A 1031 11.70 56.68 42.76
C GLN A 1031 12.41 55.43 43.27
N ARG A 1032 13.70 55.53 43.62
CA ARG A 1032 14.54 54.38 44.04
C ARG A 1032 14.27 53.88 45.47
N THR A 1033 13.06 54.06 45.97
CA THR A 1033 12.66 53.75 47.34
C THR A 1033 11.48 52.79 47.36
N ASP A 1034 11.34 52.05 48.45
CA ASP A 1034 10.20 51.22 48.73
C ASP A 1034 8.95 52.09 49.01
N PRO A 1035 7.83 51.91 48.28
CA PRO A 1035 6.66 52.79 48.40
C PRO A 1035 5.97 52.78 49.76
N LYS A 1036 6.23 51.78 50.62
CA LYS A 1036 5.57 51.63 51.92
C LYS A 1036 6.48 52.05 53.07
N THR A 1037 7.78 51.77 52.95
CA THR A 1037 8.77 52.00 54.02
C THR A 1037 9.70 53.20 53.73
N ASN A 1038 9.69 53.75 52.51
CA ASN A 1038 10.58 54.82 52.02
C ASN A 1038 12.08 54.51 52.13
N LYS A 1039 12.47 53.24 52.31
CA LYS A 1039 13.87 52.81 52.31
C LYS A 1039 14.39 52.57 50.90
N LEU A 1040 15.70 52.66 50.69
CA LEU A 1040 16.32 52.33 49.40
C LEU A 1040 15.99 50.88 49.00
N LEU A 1041 15.46 50.68 47.80
CA LEU A 1041 15.11 49.36 47.27
C LEU A 1041 15.61 49.26 45.83
N ARG A 1042 16.38 48.22 45.50
CA ARG A 1042 16.86 47.97 44.13
C ARG A 1042 16.06 46.85 43.50
N ARG A 1043 16.00 46.83 42.16
CA ARG A 1043 15.36 45.73 41.40
C ARG A 1043 15.92 44.35 41.78
N THR A 1044 17.21 44.25 42.07
CA THR A 1044 17.89 43.02 42.50
C THR A 1044 17.44 42.50 43.87
N ASP A 1045 16.79 43.34 44.69
CA ASP A 1045 16.36 42.99 46.04
C ASP A 1045 14.96 42.34 46.05
N LEU A 1046 14.28 42.31 44.89
CA LEU A 1046 12.96 41.74 44.72
C LEU A 1046 13.05 40.25 44.36
N LYS A 1047 12.36 39.41 45.13
CA LYS A 1047 12.27 37.95 44.88
C LYS A 1047 10.82 37.55 44.64
N SER A 1048 10.56 36.63 43.71
CA SER A 1048 9.20 36.12 43.46
C SER A 1048 8.58 35.53 44.73
N ASP A 1049 7.34 35.90 45.05
CA ASP A 1049 6.60 35.39 46.20
C ASP A 1049 5.63 34.28 45.79
N THR A 1050 6.14 33.05 45.74
CA THR A 1050 5.36 31.87 45.38
C THR A 1050 4.19 31.61 46.34
N THR A 1051 4.33 31.99 47.62
CA THR A 1051 3.27 31.81 48.62
C THR A 1051 2.10 32.75 48.34
N MET A 1052 2.37 34.05 48.14
CA MET A 1052 1.32 35.01 47.79
C MET A 1052 0.67 34.66 46.45
N LYS A 1053 1.47 34.23 45.46
CA LYS A 1053 0.95 33.78 44.17
C LYS A 1053 -0.04 32.63 44.33
N LYS A 1054 0.31 31.61 45.12
CA LYS A 1054 -0.57 30.47 45.41
C LYS A 1054 -1.86 30.88 46.13
N MET A 1055 -1.78 31.79 47.10
CA MET A 1055 -2.97 32.29 47.81
C MET A 1055 -3.93 33.05 46.88
N ALA A 1056 -3.38 33.88 45.97
CA ALA A 1056 -4.19 34.58 44.97
C ALA A 1056 -4.86 33.60 44.00
N MET A 1057 -4.11 32.59 43.50
CA MET A 1057 -4.66 31.52 42.65
C MET A 1057 -5.81 30.74 43.34
N GLU A 1058 -5.63 30.36 44.60
CA GLU A 1058 -6.65 29.65 45.37
C GLU A 1058 -7.92 30.50 45.58
N HIS A 1059 -7.78 31.82 45.73
CA HIS A 1059 -8.92 32.72 45.83
C HIS A 1059 -9.68 32.81 44.51
N ARG A 1060 -9.00 33.04 43.38
CA ARG A 1060 -9.62 33.03 42.04
C ARG A 1060 -10.32 31.71 41.74
N LYS A 1061 -9.72 30.58 42.14
CA LYS A 1061 -10.35 29.25 42.04
C LYS A 1061 -11.70 29.18 42.77
N LYS A 1062 -11.84 29.83 43.93
CA LYS A 1062 -13.10 29.86 44.68
C LYS A 1062 -14.16 30.71 44.00
N GLU A 1063 -13.77 31.81 43.33
CA GLU A 1063 -14.71 32.77 42.73
C GLU A 1063 -15.70 32.12 41.75
N TYR A 1064 -15.26 31.14 40.95
CA TYR A 1064 -16.13 30.40 40.04
C TYR A 1064 -16.69 29.08 40.60
N LEU A 1065 -16.20 28.60 41.76
CA LEU A 1065 -16.71 27.39 42.42
C LEU A 1065 -17.88 27.68 43.37
N GLU A 1066 -17.93 28.86 43.99
CA GLU A 1066 -18.90 29.28 45.02
C GLU A 1066 -20.36 29.40 44.53
N THR A 1067 -20.65 29.05 43.27
CA THR A 1067 -22.02 28.89 42.73
C THR A 1067 -22.41 27.42 42.53
N SER A 1068 -21.65 26.47 43.11
CA SER A 1068 -21.93 25.03 43.06
C SER A 1068 -22.94 24.53 44.12
N VAL A 1069 -23.62 25.43 44.82
CA VAL A 1069 -24.74 25.11 45.73
C VAL A 1069 -26.07 25.44 45.07
#